data_AF-A0A132Z6A4-F1
#
_entry.id   AF-A0A132Z6A4-F1
#
_cell.length_a   1.000
_cell.length_b   1.000
_cell.length_c   1.000
_cell.angle_alpha   90.00
_cell.angle_beta   90.00
_cell.angle_gamma   90.00
#
_symmetry.space_group_name_H-M   'P 1'
#
loop_
_entity.id
_entity.type
_entity.pdbx_description
1 polymer ?
#
loop_
_entity_poly.entity_id
_entity_poly.type
_entity_poly.pdbx_seq_one_letter_code
_entity_poly.pdbx_strand_id
1 'polypeptide(L)'
;MNYSKVASDVIQAVGKDNLIAAAHCATRLRLVLKDDTKVNQKALDENPDVKSTFKIDGQYQVIIGAGDVNFVYDELIKKTGLSEISTDDLKQIASKDKKFNPIMALIKLLSDIFVPIIPALVAGGLLMALQNFLTAAGLFGPKSIEEMYPAIEGISSMIQLMSAAPFMFLPILVGISAAKRFGANQFLGAAIGMIMTTPDLGGSTEYWNIFGYHVSQTNYAYQVIPVLAAVWILSILEKFFHKKLPSSIDFTFTPLLSVMITGFLTFTVIGPVMLLLSNGITDIIVWLYNTTGFIGMGIFGGTYSLIVMTGLHQSFPAIETQLLSAWTNGIGHGDFIFVVASMANVAQGAATFAIWFLTKNSKTKSLASSAGVSALLGITEPALFGVNLKYRFPFFCALIGSGIATAVAGLLKVVAVSLGSAGFLGFLSINATSIPFYVLCELISFVVAFAITYFYGKTKAAGIFKAEEIAEQTPVNSSKVATTDPISTDVESTQTKVSSETIVSPISGKVISLSSVNDPVFSSEAMGKGIAIKPNGNTVHSPVDGTIQLTFETGHAYGIKSNNGAEVLIHIGIDTVSMGGKGFTQKVTTNQKVRKGDILGAFDRSMIEKEGLDDTTMIIVTNTSDYSEVNIVAENTVTEGTDLLEIK
;
A
#
# COMPACT_ATOMS: atom_id res chain seq x y z
N MET A 1 15.91 22.57 23.50
CA MET A 1 16.22 21.16 23.81
C MET A 1 17.72 21.02 24.09
N ASN A 2 18.13 20.25 25.09
CA ASN A 2 19.56 19.93 25.30
C ASN A 2 19.90 18.61 24.59
N TYR A 3 20.43 18.71 23.37
CA TYR A 3 20.61 17.54 22.49
C TYR A 3 21.53 16.45 23.07
N SER A 4 22.59 16.85 23.77
CA SER A 4 23.52 15.90 24.40
C SER A 4 22.86 15.15 25.57
N LYS A 5 21.97 15.82 26.31
CA LYS A 5 21.18 15.20 27.38
C LYS A 5 20.16 14.23 26.79
N VAL A 6 19.37 14.65 25.80
CA VAL A 6 18.38 13.79 25.13
C VAL A 6 19.02 12.55 24.52
N ALA A 7 20.16 12.70 23.84
CA ALA A 7 20.91 11.56 23.33
C ALA A 7 21.37 10.61 24.45
N SER A 8 21.80 11.14 25.60
CA SER A 8 22.20 10.33 26.76
C SER A 8 21.01 9.60 27.39
N ASP A 9 19.86 10.27 27.50
CA ASP A 9 18.63 9.71 28.03
C ASP A 9 18.11 8.59 27.12
N VAL A 10 18.15 8.78 25.79
CA VAL A 10 17.80 7.75 24.80
C VAL A 10 18.76 6.57 24.90
N ILE A 11 20.08 6.79 24.96
CA ILE A 11 21.08 5.72 25.13
C ILE A 11 20.87 4.95 26.43
N GLN A 12 20.55 5.63 27.52
CA GLN A 12 20.30 5.01 28.82
C GLN A 12 19.03 4.16 28.78
N ALA A 13 17.97 4.65 28.13
CA ALA A 13 16.71 3.95 28.05
C ALA A 13 16.76 2.73 27.12
N VAL A 14 17.47 2.80 25.99
CA VAL A 14 17.61 1.65 25.07
C VAL A 14 18.75 0.70 25.45
N GLY A 15 19.75 1.21 26.18
CA GLY A 15 20.99 0.52 26.55
C GLY A 15 22.07 0.68 25.49
N LYS A 16 23.25 1.22 25.89
CA LYS A 16 24.39 1.41 24.98
C LYS A 16 24.83 0.12 24.29
N ASP A 17 24.94 -0.98 25.03
CA ASP A 17 25.35 -2.28 24.49
C ASP A 17 24.25 -2.98 23.69
N ASN A 18 23.03 -2.45 23.74
CA ASN A 18 21.87 -2.96 23.00
C ASN A 18 21.75 -2.33 21.61
N LEU A 19 22.45 -1.22 21.33
CA LEU A 19 22.45 -0.56 20.03
C LEU A 19 23.35 -1.28 19.03
N ILE A 20 22.80 -1.66 17.88
CA ILE A 20 23.54 -2.24 16.74
C ILE A 20 23.88 -1.17 15.71
N ALA A 21 22.90 -0.33 15.39
CA ALA A 21 22.98 0.65 14.32
C ALA A 21 22.00 1.79 14.59
N ALA A 22 22.33 2.99 14.14
CA ALA A 22 21.46 4.15 14.23
C ALA A 22 21.49 4.92 12.91
N ALA A 23 20.35 5.49 12.55
CA ALA A 23 20.19 6.50 11.52
C ALA A 23 19.10 7.45 11.99
N HIS A 24 18.83 8.48 11.19
CA HIS A 24 17.70 9.35 11.40
C HIS A 24 17.01 9.69 10.08
N CYS A 25 15.78 10.16 10.18
CA CYS A 25 15.17 10.95 9.12
C CYS A 25 14.70 12.28 9.72
N ALA A 26 13.96 13.08 8.95
CA ALA A 26 13.59 14.45 9.30
C ALA A 26 13.13 14.68 10.75
N THR A 27 12.40 13.74 11.37
CA THR A 27 11.77 13.93 12.69
C THR A 27 12.13 12.90 13.77
N ARG A 28 12.88 11.84 13.46
CA ARG A 28 13.02 10.68 14.37
C ARG A 28 14.32 9.90 14.20
N LEU A 29 14.82 9.41 15.32
CA LEU A 29 15.90 8.43 15.37
C LEU A 29 15.34 7.07 14.95
N ARG A 30 16.13 6.32 14.19
CA ARG A 30 15.86 4.96 13.74
C ARG A 30 16.96 4.06 14.27
N LEU A 31 16.64 3.30 15.30
CA LEU A 31 17.60 2.48 16.03
C LEU A 31 17.38 1.01 15.66
N VAL A 32 18.45 0.26 15.43
CA VAL A 32 18.43 -1.20 15.38
C VAL A 32 18.99 -1.70 16.70
N LEU A 33 18.19 -2.47 17.42
CA LEU A 33 18.54 -2.98 18.75
C LEU A 33 18.79 -4.49 18.71
N LYS A 34 19.65 -5.00 19.59
CA LYS A 34 19.86 -6.44 19.79
C LYS A 34 18.62 -7.10 20.39
N ASP A 35 17.97 -6.41 21.32
CA ASP A 35 16.81 -6.90 22.04
C ASP A 35 15.89 -5.73 22.44
N ASP A 36 14.72 -5.65 21.80
CA ASP A 36 13.73 -4.60 22.07
C ASP A 36 13.08 -4.74 23.45
N THR A 37 13.14 -5.92 24.09
CA THR A 37 12.55 -6.12 25.43
C THR A 37 13.34 -5.46 26.55
N LYS A 38 14.58 -5.03 26.26
CA LYS A 38 15.46 -4.33 27.20
C LYS A 38 15.27 -2.82 27.20
N VAL A 39 14.39 -2.29 26.34
CA VAL A 39 14.12 -0.87 26.29
C VAL A 39 13.27 -0.47 27.49
N ASN A 40 13.74 0.53 28.24
CA ASN A 40 12.97 1.17 29.30
C ASN A 40 11.95 2.16 28.67
N GLN A 41 10.84 1.60 28.21
CA GLN A 41 9.76 2.34 27.56
C GLN A 41 9.26 3.50 28.42
N LYS A 42 9.09 3.27 29.73
CA LYS A 42 8.62 4.27 30.68
C LYS A 42 9.53 5.50 30.75
N ALA A 43 10.84 5.31 30.71
CA ALA A 43 11.80 6.42 30.71
C ALA A 43 11.78 7.25 29.42
N LEU A 44 11.43 6.64 28.28
CA LEU A 44 11.26 7.37 27.02
C LEU A 44 9.94 8.13 27.00
N ASP A 45 8.86 7.54 27.53
CA ASP A 45 7.54 8.16 27.58
C ASP A 45 7.48 9.33 28.57
N GLU A 46 8.26 9.28 29.66
CA GLU A 46 8.37 10.36 30.65
C GLU A 46 9.37 11.47 30.23
N ASN A 47 10.07 11.31 29.11
CA ASN A 47 11.02 12.30 28.62
C ASN A 47 10.28 13.40 27.82
N PRO A 48 10.30 14.67 28.27
CA PRO A 48 9.55 15.76 27.63
C PRO A 48 10.05 16.11 26.22
N ASP A 49 11.29 15.72 25.88
CA ASP A 49 11.90 15.94 24.56
C ASP A 49 11.67 14.76 23.59
N VAL A 50 11.01 13.68 24.04
CA VAL A 50 10.62 12.52 23.21
C VAL A 50 9.11 12.56 22.99
N LYS A 51 8.69 12.81 21.75
CA LYS A 51 7.27 12.97 21.40
C LYS A 51 6.51 11.64 21.37
N SER A 52 7.17 10.57 20.92
CA SER A 52 6.58 9.24 20.82
C SER A 52 7.65 8.21 20.46
N THR A 53 7.36 6.94 20.67
CA THR A 53 8.18 5.82 20.19
C THR A 53 7.31 4.74 19.56
N PHE A 54 7.82 4.06 18.55
CA PHE A 54 7.13 2.92 17.94
C PHE A 54 8.10 2.02 17.19
N LYS A 55 7.66 0.80 16.89
CA LYS A 55 8.45 -0.21 16.20
C LYS A 55 7.88 -0.51 14.82
N ILE A 56 8.71 -0.43 13.79
CA ILE A 56 8.35 -0.80 12.42
C ILE A 56 9.54 -1.42 11.70
N ASP A 57 9.32 -2.49 10.94
CA ASP A 57 10.34 -3.18 10.13
C ASP A 57 11.62 -3.63 10.86
N GLY A 58 11.56 -3.83 12.18
CA GLY A 58 12.75 -4.18 12.99
C GLY A 58 13.60 -2.98 13.40
N GLN A 59 13.07 -1.78 13.25
CA GLN A 59 13.65 -0.54 13.76
C GLN A 59 12.82 -0.05 14.93
N TYR A 60 13.49 0.32 16.01
CA TYR A 60 12.92 1.03 17.14
C TYR A 60 13.06 2.53 16.87
N GLN A 61 11.94 3.23 16.69
CA GLN A 61 11.94 4.63 16.28
C GLN A 61 11.57 5.53 17.46
N VAL A 62 12.37 6.58 17.67
CA VAL A 62 12.16 7.59 18.72
C VAL A 62 11.92 8.92 18.04
N ILE A 63 10.70 9.45 18.15
CA ILE A 63 10.31 10.73 17.57
C ILE A 63 10.80 11.85 18.47
N ILE A 64 11.64 12.73 17.91
CA ILE A 64 12.20 13.88 18.63
C ILE A 64 11.53 15.16 18.10
N GLY A 65 11.63 15.41 16.80
CA GLY A 65 11.14 16.64 16.17
C GLY A 65 11.89 16.96 14.88
N ALA A 66 11.26 17.75 14.00
CA ALA A 66 11.89 18.21 12.77
C ALA A 66 13.11 19.08 13.08
N GLY A 67 14.28 18.76 12.53
CA GLY A 67 15.52 19.51 12.76
C GLY A 67 16.28 19.13 14.04
N ASP A 68 15.60 19.00 15.17
CA ASP A 68 16.23 18.63 16.46
C ASP A 68 16.88 17.23 16.44
N VAL A 69 16.28 16.30 15.69
CA VAL A 69 16.76 14.92 15.57
C VAL A 69 18.18 14.82 15.00
N ASN A 70 18.60 15.75 14.13
CA ASN A 70 19.93 15.76 13.54
C ASN A 70 20.99 15.97 14.64
N PHE A 71 20.77 16.96 15.49
CA PHE A 71 21.68 17.26 16.60
C PHE A 71 21.67 16.19 17.68
N VAL A 72 20.51 15.58 17.97
CA VAL A 72 20.43 14.44 18.90
C VAL A 72 21.14 13.21 18.33
N TYR A 73 21.02 12.96 17.03
CA TYR A 73 21.70 11.87 16.34
C TYR A 73 23.22 12.05 16.37
N ASP A 74 23.73 13.25 16.07
CA ASP A 74 25.16 13.55 16.14
C ASP A 74 25.73 13.28 17.54
N GLU A 75 25.02 13.70 18.58
CA GLU A 75 25.40 13.43 19.97
C GLU A 75 25.30 11.94 20.32
N LEU A 76 24.30 11.23 19.78
CA LEU A 76 24.14 9.79 19.95
C LEU A 76 25.31 9.03 19.32
N ILE A 77 25.69 9.37 18.08
CA ILE A 77 26.82 8.77 17.37
C ILE A 77 28.13 9.04 18.13
N LYS A 78 28.40 10.28 18.55
CA LYS A 78 29.58 10.63 19.35
C LYS A 78 29.68 9.83 20.65
N LYS A 79 28.56 9.59 21.34
CA LYS A 79 28.52 8.88 22.64
C LYS A 79 28.57 7.36 22.50
N THR A 80 28.08 6.82 21.38
CA THR A 80 27.98 5.36 21.15
C THR A 80 29.14 4.80 20.34
N GLY A 81 29.78 5.61 19.49
CA GLY A 81 30.82 5.17 18.56
C GLY A 81 30.30 4.37 17.36
N LEU A 82 28.99 4.42 17.09
CA LEU A 82 28.39 3.78 15.92
C LEU A 82 28.79 4.49 14.63
N SER A 83 28.94 3.74 13.54
CA SER A 83 29.18 4.34 12.22
C SER A 83 27.89 4.96 11.68
N GLU A 84 28.03 6.11 11.03
CA GLU A 84 26.94 6.77 10.34
C GLU A 84 26.51 5.91 9.14
N ILE A 85 25.22 5.57 9.06
CA ILE A 85 24.69 4.72 8.00
C ILE A 85 23.38 5.28 7.46
N SER A 86 23.12 5.05 6.16
CA SER A 86 21.88 5.51 5.54
C SER A 86 20.67 4.75 6.08
N THR A 87 19.48 5.33 5.95
CA THR A 87 18.24 4.66 6.40
C THR A 87 17.94 3.37 5.62
N ASP A 88 18.46 3.23 4.40
CA ASP A 88 18.30 2.02 3.57
C ASP A 88 19.29 0.92 3.97
N ASP A 89 20.54 1.28 4.29
CA ASP A 89 21.51 0.33 4.87
C ASP A 89 21.03 -0.15 6.25
N LEU A 90 20.38 0.72 7.01
CA LEU A 90 19.80 0.40 8.30
C LEU A 90 18.64 -0.60 8.20
N LYS A 91 17.84 -0.57 7.11
CA LYS A 91 16.84 -1.61 6.80
C LYS A 91 17.49 -2.95 6.49
N GLN A 92 18.63 -2.95 5.79
CA GLN A 92 19.36 -4.19 5.52
C GLN A 92 19.96 -4.79 6.79
N ILE A 93 20.53 -3.96 7.68
CA ILE A 93 21.08 -4.40 8.97
C ILE A 93 19.97 -4.92 9.90
N ALA A 94 18.82 -4.23 9.99
CA ALA A 94 17.65 -4.69 10.73
C ALA A 94 17.07 -6.03 10.21
N SER A 95 17.41 -6.41 8.98
CA SER A 95 17.00 -7.66 8.34
C SER A 95 18.01 -8.80 8.51
N LYS A 96 19.27 -8.52 8.90
CA LYS A 96 20.35 -9.52 9.00
C LYS A 96 20.21 -10.48 10.21
N ASP A 97 19.70 -10.00 11.33
CA ASP A 97 19.58 -10.80 12.58
C ASP A 97 18.20 -11.49 12.76
N LYS A 98 17.24 -11.25 11.86
CA LYS A 98 16.01 -12.05 11.85
C LYS A 98 16.33 -13.43 11.28
N LYS A 99 16.03 -14.49 12.05
CA LYS A 99 16.03 -15.87 11.52
C LYS A 99 15.30 -15.86 10.16
N PHE A 100 16.00 -16.24 9.10
CA PHE A 100 15.44 -16.28 7.75
C PHE A 100 14.15 -17.13 7.79
N ASN A 101 13.01 -16.46 7.68
CA ASN A 101 11.72 -17.12 7.61
C ASN A 101 11.38 -17.25 6.13
N PRO A 102 11.53 -18.43 5.53
CA PRO A 102 11.31 -18.64 4.10
C PRO A 102 9.87 -18.29 3.69
N ILE A 103 8.90 -18.50 4.57
CA ILE A 103 7.49 -18.15 4.33
C ILE A 103 7.32 -16.63 4.25
N MET A 104 7.94 -15.88 5.16
CA MET A 104 7.87 -14.42 5.16
C MET A 104 8.61 -13.81 3.96
N ALA A 105 9.72 -14.42 3.55
CA ALA A 105 10.45 -14.04 2.35
C ALA A 105 9.61 -14.28 1.07
N LEU A 106 8.90 -15.41 1.01
CA LEU A 106 7.97 -15.72 -0.07
C LEU A 106 6.77 -14.76 -0.10
N ILE A 107 6.15 -14.49 1.05
CA ILE A 107 5.07 -13.51 1.16
C ILE A 107 5.53 -12.15 0.64
N LYS A 108 6.69 -11.66 1.10
CA LYS A 108 7.25 -10.39 0.64
C LYS A 108 7.52 -10.39 -0.86
N LEU A 109 8.09 -11.47 -1.40
CA LEU A 109 8.33 -11.61 -2.84
C LEU A 109 7.03 -11.45 -3.62
N LEU A 110 5.98 -12.14 -3.22
CA LEU A 110 4.69 -12.13 -3.92
C LEU A 110 3.96 -10.78 -3.72
N SER A 111 4.01 -10.18 -2.52
CA SER A 111 3.47 -8.84 -2.28
C SER A 111 4.11 -7.79 -3.18
N ASP A 112 5.44 -7.78 -3.30
CA ASP A 112 6.17 -6.82 -4.15
C ASP A 112 5.79 -6.95 -5.64
N ILE A 113 5.33 -8.14 -6.06
CA ILE A 113 4.92 -8.43 -7.43
C ILE A 113 3.45 -8.07 -7.66
N PHE A 114 2.55 -8.42 -6.75
CA PHE A 114 1.11 -8.28 -6.97
C PHE A 114 0.55 -6.91 -6.58
N VAL A 115 1.06 -6.27 -5.52
CA VAL A 115 0.54 -4.97 -5.05
C VAL A 115 0.50 -3.91 -6.16
N PRO A 116 1.54 -3.73 -6.99
CA PRO A 116 1.52 -2.74 -8.07
C PRO A 116 0.44 -2.98 -9.13
N ILE A 117 -0.06 -4.20 -9.28
CA ILE A 117 -1.01 -4.56 -10.35
C ILE A 117 -2.47 -4.61 -9.86
N ILE A 118 -2.71 -4.58 -8.54
CA ILE A 118 -4.06 -4.61 -7.94
C ILE A 118 -5.03 -3.60 -8.59
N PRO A 119 -4.67 -2.31 -8.80
CA PRO A 119 -5.63 -1.34 -9.35
C PRO A 119 -6.21 -1.74 -10.72
N ALA A 120 -5.39 -2.34 -11.59
CA ALA A 120 -5.84 -2.81 -12.89
C ALA A 120 -6.79 -4.01 -12.77
N LEU A 121 -6.50 -4.94 -11.85
CA LEU A 121 -7.36 -6.10 -11.59
C LEU A 121 -8.69 -5.70 -10.94
N VAL A 122 -8.69 -4.68 -10.07
CA VAL A 122 -9.92 -4.12 -9.48
C VAL A 122 -10.81 -3.55 -10.57
N ALA A 123 -10.25 -2.71 -11.46
CA ALA A 123 -10.99 -2.11 -12.56
C ALA A 123 -11.56 -3.19 -13.50
N GLY A 124 -10.74 -4.18 -13.88
CA GLY A 124 -11.16 -5.31 -14.70
C GLY A 124 -12.28 -6.11 -14.04
N GLY A 125 -12.14 -6.46 -12.75
CA GLY A 125 -13.13 -7.24 -12.00
C GLY A 125 -14.47 -6.54 -11.83
N LEU A 126 -14.48 -5.22 -11.57
CA LEU A 126 -15.72 -4.44 -11.47
C LEU A 126 -16.40 -4.26 -12.84
N LEU A 127 -15.62 -4.06 -13.91
CA LEU A 127 -16.17 -4.06 -15.27
C LEU A 127 -16.71 -5.44 -15.66
N MET A 128 -16.08 -6.52 -15.20
CA MET A 128 -16.55 -7.89 -15.43
C MET A 128 -17.85 -8.15 -14.69
N ALA A 129 -18.00 -7.64 -13.46
CA ALA A 129 -19.27 -7.67 -12.75
C ALA A 129 -20.37 -6.90 -13.51
N LEU A 130 -20.05 -5.70 -14.03
CA LEU A 130 -20.97 -4.96 -14.88
C LEU A 130 -21.35 -5.74 -16.15
N GLN A 131 -20.38 -6.39 -16.79
CA GLN A 131 -20.65 -7.22 -17.97
C GLN A 131 -21.55 -8.41 -17.63
N ASN A 132 -21.29 -9.10 -16.52
CA ASN A 132 -22.11 -10.21 -16.05
C ASN A 132 -23.53 -9.74 -15.72
N PHE A 133 -23.71 -8.54 -15.16
CA PHE A 133 -25.03 -7.94 -14.95
C PHE A 133 -25.82 -7.76 -16.25
N LEU A 134 -25.15 -7.39 -17.35
CA LEU A 134 -25.81 -7.20 -18.65
C LEU A 134 -26.10 -8.53 -19.36
N THR A 135 -25.22 -9.53 -19.19
CA THR A 135 -25.22 -10.75 -20.02
C THR A 135 -25.75 -12.00 -19.34
N ALA A 136 -25.87 -12.03 -18.02
CA ALA A 136 -26.37 -13.21 -17.31
C ALA A 136 -27.87 -13.44 -17.56
N ALA A 137 -28.19 -14.51 -18.27
CA ALA A 137 -29.55 -15.00 -18.42
C ALA A 137 -30.07 -15.59 -17.09
N GLY A 138 -31.36 -15.45 -16.82
CA GLY A 138 -31.99 -15.96 -15.59
C GLY A 138 -32.04 -14.97 -14.42
N LEU A 139 -31.29 -13.86 -14.47
CA LEU A 139 -31.32 -12.82 -13.41
C LEU A 139 -32.62 -12.02 -13.40
N PHE A 140 -33.06 -11.55 -14.57
CA PHE A 140 -34.24 -10.67 -14.73
C PHE A 140 -35.34 -11.31 -15.58
N GLY A 141 -35.26 -12.63 -15.78
CA GLY A 141 -36.12 -13.40 -16.66
C GLY A 141 -35.32 -14.43 -17.47
N PRO A 142 -35.95 -15.15 -18.41
CA PRO A 142 -35.27 -16.17 -19.21
C PRO A 142 -34.16 -15.63 -20.11
N LYS A 143 -34.24 -14.35 -20.47
CA LYS A 143 -33.26 -13.64 -21.29
C LYS A 143 -32.35 -12.75 -20.43
N SER A 144 -31.15 -12.46 -20.91
CA SER A 144 -30.28 -11.42 -20.34
C SER A 144 -30.76 -10.00 -20.68
N ILE A 145 -30.20 -8.97 -20.04
CA ILE A 145 -30.53 -7.58 -20.38
C ILE A 145 -30.10 -7.27 -21.81
N GLU A 146 -28.92 -7.75 -22.22
CA GLU A 146 -28.42 -7.63 -23.59
C GLU A 146 -29.38 -8.25 -24.61
N GLU A 147 -29.91 -9.44 -24.33
CA GLU A 147 -30.88 -10.12 -25.20
C GLU A 147 -32.26 -9.44 -25.22
N MET A 148 -32.66 -8.78 -24.13
CA MET A 148 -33.90 -8.01 -24.06
C MET A 148 -33.79 -6.68 -24.81
N TYR A 149 -32.61 -6.07 -24.81
CA TYR A 149 -32.34 -4.76 -25.41
C TYR A 149 -31.10 -4.81 -26.34
N PRO A 150 -31.21 -5.40 -27.55
CA PRO A 150 -30.06 -5.58 -28.44
C PRO A 150 -29.28 -4.30 -28.78
N ALA A 151 -29.90 -3.13 -28.65
CA ALA A 151 -29.24 -1.83 -28.83
C ALA A 151 -28.04 -1.58 -27.89
N ILE A 152 -27.91 -2.33 -26.78
CA ILE A 152 -26.78 -2.22 -25.85
C ILE A 152 -25.62 -3.19 -26.13
N GLU A 153 -25.76 -4.11 -27.10
CA GLU A 153 -24.75 -5.14 -27.43
C GLU A 153 -23.37 -4.52 -27.73
N GLY A 154 -23.33 -3.42 -28.48
CA GLY A 154 -22.07 -2.71 -28.78
C GLY A 154 -21.39 -2.13 -27.53
N ILE A 155 -22.16 -1.66 -26.54
CA ILE A 155 -21.61 -1.16 -25.28
C ILE A 155 -21.16 -2.34 -24.41
N SER A 156 -21.96 -3.41 -24.34
CA SER A 156 -21.64 -4.60 -23.54
C SER A 156 -20.37 -5.28 -24.06
N SER A 157 -20.23 -5.51 -25.36
CA SER A 157 -19.01 -6.06 -25.95
C SER A 157 -17.76 -5.20 -25.69
N MET A 158 -17.90 -3.87 -25.66
CA MET A 158 -16.81 -2.98 -25.27
C MET A 158 -16.44 -3.14 -23.78
N ILE A 159 -17.43 -3.27 -22.89
CA ILE A 159 -17.21 -3.55 -21.46
C ILE A 159 -16.55 -4.92 -21.28
N GLN A 160 -16.98 -5.94 -22.03
CA GLN A 160 -16.35 -7.26 -22.03
C GLN A 160 -14.86 -7.17 -22.38
N LEU A 161 -14.51 -6.45 -23.44
CA LEU A 161 -13.12 -6.25 -23.84
C LEU A 161 -12.29 -5.57 -22.73
N MET A 162 -12.80 -4.47 -22.17
CA MET A 162 -12.12 -3.74 -21.10
C MET A 162 -11.98 -4.57 -19.81
N SER A 163 -12.98 -5.38 -19.49
CA SER A 163 -13.00 -6.22 -18.29
C SER A 163 -12.06 -7.42 -18.39
N ALA A 164 -11.96 -8.05 -19.56
CA ALA A 164 -11.11 -9.22 -19.76
C ALA A 164 -9.61 -8.89 -19.85
N ALA A 165 -9.27 -7.71 -20.38
CA ALA A 165 -7.88 -7.37 -20.72
C ALA A 165 -6.88 -7.47 -19.55
N PRO A 166 -7.15 -6.94 -18.33
CA PRO A 166 -6.20 -7.05 -17.21
C PRO A 166 -5.88 -8.50 -16.79
N PHE A 167 -6.85 -9.41 -16.95
CA PHE A 167 -6.68 -10.82 -16.61
C PHE A 167 -6.03 -11.60 -17.76
N MET A 168 -6.44 -11.34 -19.01
CA MET A 168 -5.85 -11.99 -20.19
C MET A 168 -4.36 -11.67 -20.29
N PHE A 169 -3.99 -10.41 -20.05
CA PHE A 169 -2.62 -9.90 -20.09
C PHE A 169 -1.93 -9.90 -18.73
N LEU A 170 -2.43 -10.69 -17.77
CA LEU A 170 -1.80 -10.86 -16.46
C LEU A 170 -0.31 -11.23 -16.54
N PRO A 171 0.15 -12.06 -17.51
CA PRO A 171 1.58 -12.28 -17.71
C PRO A 171 2.39 -11.01 -17.95
N ILE A 172 1.85 -10.03 -18.67
CA ILE A 172 2.53 -8.75 -18.95
C ILE A 172 2.66 -7.94 -17.65
N LEU A 173 1.56 -7.80 -16.91
CA LEU A 173 1.51 -7.04 -15.65
C LEU A 173 2.45 -7.64 -14.61
N VAL A 174 2.40 -8.96 -14.43
CA VAL A 174 3.29 -9.70 -13.54
C VAL A 174 4.74 -9.63 -14.03
N GLY A 175 4.98 -9.71 -15.34
CA GLY A 175 6.33 -9.65 -15.89
C GLY A 175 7.05 -8.34 -15.57
N ILE A 176 6.32 -7.22 -15.61
CA ILE A 176 6.83 -5.89 -15.24
C ILE A 176 7.24 -5.84 -13.76
N SER A 177 6.36 -6.28 -12.86
CA SER A 177 6.60 -6.20 -11.42
C SER A 177 7.61 -7.25 -10.94
N ALA A 178 7.59 -8.45 -11.51
CA ALA A 178 8.59 -9.50 -11.28
C ALA A 178 9.99 -9.07 -11.75
N ALA A 179 10.10 -8.43 -12.92
CA ALA A 179 11.38 -7.92 -13.41
C ALA A 179 11.94 -6.86 -12.46
N LYS A 180 11.11 -5.90 -12.03
CA LYS A 180 11.50 -4.90 -11.01
C LYS A 180 12.01 -5.58 -9.74
N ARG A 181 11.29 -6.60 -9.27
CA ARG A 181 11.63 -7.33 -8.04
C ARG A 181 12.91 -8.15 -8.16
N PHE A 182 13.14 -8.82 -9.29
CA PHE A 182 14.34 -9.61 -9.52
C PHE A 182 15.54 -8.76 -9.96
N GLY A 183 15.36 -7.46 -10.20
CA GLY A 183 16.41 -6.54 -10.66
C GLY A 183 16.78 -6.75 -12.12
N ALA A 184 15.77 -7.04 -12.95
CA ALA A 184 15.80 -7.06 -14.40
C ALA A 184 15.13 -5.80 -14.97
N ASN A 185 15.33 -5.50 -16.25
CA ASN A 185 14.62 -4.43 -16.91
C ASN A 185 13.11 -4.75 -17.03
N GLN A 186 12.27 -3.83 -16.54
CA GLN A 186 10.82 -4.01 -16.50
C GLN A 186 10.17 -4.17 -17.87
N PHE A 187 10.69 -3.49 -18.90
CA PHE A 187 10.18 -3.60 -20.26
C PHE A 187 10.57 -4.93 -20.91
N LEU A 188 11.73 -5.50 -20.56
CA LEU A 188 12.09 -6.86 -20.98
C LEU A 188 11.20 -7.89 -20.28
N GLY A 189 10.89 -7.68 -19.00
CA GLY A 189 9.87 -8.48 -18.30
C GLY A 189 8.51 -8.42 -18.97
N ALA A 190 8.06 -7.22 -19.36
CA ALA A 190 6.84 -7.02 -20.15
C ALA A 190 6.91 -7.75 -21.50
N ALA A 191 8.06 -7.70 -22.18
CA ALA A 191 8.26 -8.38 -23.45
C ALA A 191 8.13 -9.90 -23.34
N ILE A 192 8.65 -10.51 -22.26
CA ILE A 192 8.41 -11.93 -22.00
C ILE A 192 6.92 -12.20 -21.79
N GLY A 193 6.23 -11.39 -20.99
CA GLY A 193 4.78 -11.50 -20.83
C GLY A 193 4.03 -11.40 -22.16
N MET A 194 4.40 -10.46 -23.03
CA MET A 194 3.79 -10.28 -24.36
C MET A 194 4.04 -11.50 -25.26
N ILE A 195 5.28 -11.99 -25.30
CA ILE A 195 5.64 -13.21 -26.04
C ILE A 195 4.76 -14.38 -25.60
N MET A 196 4.49 -14.52 -24.30
CA MET A 196 3.69 -15.61 -23.74
C MET A 196 2.19 -15.53 -24.02
N THR A 197 1.68 -14.35 -24.41
CA THR A 197 0.24 -14.09 -24.63
C THR A 197 -0.09 -13.65 -26.05
N THR A 198 0.88 -13.65 -26.96
CA THR A 198 0.69 -13.22 -28.35
C THR A 198 -0.47 -13.99 -29.01
N PRO A 199 -1.36 -13.33 -29.77
CA PRO A 199 -2.51 -13.99 -30.42
C PRO A 199 -2.16 -15.15 -31.36
N ASP A 200 -0.97 -15.16 -31.94
CA ASP A 200 -0.50 -16.26 -32.81
C ASP A 200 -0.29 -17.59 -32.04
N LEU A 201 -0.25 -17.54 -30.71
CA LEU A 201 -0.27 -18.72 -29.85
C LEU A 201 -1.72 -19.15 -29.61
N GLY A 202 -2.10 -20.39 -29.91
CA GLY A 202 -3.49 -20.78 -29.70
C GLY A 202 -3.99 -22.12 -30.23
N GLY A 203 -3.14 -23.07 -30.61
CA GLY A 203 -3.61 -24.39 -31.04
C GLY A 203 -3.10 -25.50 -30.13
N SER A 204 -4.00 -26.28 -29.52
CA SER A 204 -3.65 -27.58 -28.92
C SER A 204 -3.06 -28.56 -29.96
N THR A 205 -3.20 -28.25 -31.24
CA THR A 205 -2.67 -28.97 -32.40
C THR A 205 -1.51 -28.25 -33.10
N GLU A 206 -1.14 -27.05 -32.66
CA GLU A 206 -0.10 -26.24 -33.30
C GLU A 206 1.23 -26.43 -32.57
N TYR A 207 2.26 -26.85 -33.31
CA TYR A 207 3.57 -27.15 -32.76
C TYR A 207 4.68 -26.50 -33.57
N TRP A 208 5.71 -26.02 -32.90
CA TRP A 208 7.00 -25.81 -33.54
C TRP A 208 7.76 -27.13 -33.58
N ASN A 209 8.30 -27.47 -34.75
CA ASN A 209 9.21 -28.59 -34.89
C ASN A 209 10.65 -28.10 -34.70
N ILE A 210 11.22 -28.38 -33.53
CA ILE A 210 12.59 -28.01 -33.17
C ILE A 210 13.44 -29.27 -33.21
N PHE A 211 14.10 -29.51 -34.35
CA PHE A 211 14.97 -30.68 -34.56
C PHE A 211 14.30 -32.03 -34.24
N GLY A 212 13.01 -32.17 -34.57
CA GLY A 212 12.21 -33.38 -34.31
C GLY A 212 11.46 -33.36 -32.97
N TYR A 213 11.70 -32.37 -32.11
CA TYR A 213 10.94 -32.15 -30.88
C TYR A 213 9.74 -31.23 -31.16
N HIS A 214 8.53 -31.68 -30.80
CA HIS A 214 7.30 -30.92 -30.96
C HIS A 214 7.07 -30.04 -29.73
N VAL A 215 7.21 -28.73 -29.90
CA VAL A 215 6.95 -27.73 -28.85
C VAL A 215 5.58 -27.13 -29.09
N SER A 216 4.67 -27.29 -28.13
CA SER A 216 3.31 -26.74 -28.22
C SER A 216 3.35 -25.21 -28.27
N GLN A 217 2.60 -24.61 -29.20
CA GLN A 217 2.39 -23.16 -29.29
C GLN A 217 1.35 -22.70 -28.28
N THR A 218 1.61 -23.01 -27.00
CA THR A 218 0.67 -22.77 -25.91
C THR A 218 0.56 -21.28 -25.62
N ASN A 219 -0.67 -20.76 -25.58
CA ASN A 219 -0.96 -19.43 -25.06
C ASN A 219 -1.04 -19.48 -23.53
N TYR A 220 -0.30 -18.60 -22.85
CA TYR A 220 -0.25 -18.53 -21.39
C TYR A 220 -1.07 -17.35 -20.84
N ALA A 221 -2.09 -16.87 -21.57
CA ALA A 221 -3.05 -15.92 -21.03
C ALA A 221 -3.57 -16.37 -19.66
N TYR A 222 -3.80 -15.42 -18.76
CA TYR A 222 -4.22 -15.65 -17.37
C TYR A 222 -3.17 -16.35 -16.45
N GLN A 223 -2.07 -16.87 -16.99
CA GLN A 223 -1.12 -17.70 -16.22
C GLN A 223 -0.05 -16.87 -15.49
N VAL A 224 0.05 -17.03 -14.18
CA VAL A 224 1.05 -16.31 -13.37
C VAL A 224 2.33 -17.12 -13.14
N ILE A 225 2.21 -18.41 -12.82
CA ILE A 225 3.35 -19.24 -12.43
C ILE A 225 4.41 -19.34 -13.55
N PRO A 226 4.04 -19.60 -14.82
CA PRO A 226 4.99 -19.68 -15.91
C PRO A 226 5.79 -18.38 -16.13
N VAL A 227 5.12 -17.22 -16.08
CA VAL A 227 5.79 -15.93 -16.32
C VAL A 227 6.74 -15.56 -15.18
N LEU A 228 6.41 -15.89 -13.93
CA LEU A 228 7.29 -15.65 -12.79
C LEU A 228 8.61 -16.39 -12.94
N ALA A 229 8.55 -17.66 -13.35
CA ALA A 229 9.72 -18.49 -13.60
C ALA A 229 10.53 -17.97 -14.81
N ALA A 230 9.84 -17.58 -15.88
CA ALA A 230 10.48 -17.01 -17.07
C ALA A 230 11.23 -15.70 -16.76
N VAL A 231 10.60 -14.76 -16.05
CA VAL A 231 11.21 -13.48 -15.71
C VAL A 231 12.31 -13.62 -14.64
N TRP A 232 12.21 -14.62 -13.76
CA TRP A 232 13.33 -14.96 -12.89
C TRP A 232 14.56 -15.40 -13.69
N ILE A 233 14.39 -16.27 -14.68
CA ILE A 233 15.47 -16.70 -15.60
C ILE A 233 15.99 -15.52 -16.44
N LEU A 234 15.09 -14.68 -16.95
CA LEU A 234 15.44 -13.44 -17.65
C LEU A 234 16.40 -12.60 -16.81
N SER A 235 16.11 -12.41 -15.52
CA SER A 235 16.94 -11.62 -14.62
C SER A 235 18.36 -12.18 -14.43
N ILE A 236 18.50 -13.51 -14.48
CA ILE A 236 19.79 -14.18 -14.37
C ILE A 236 20.57 -13.98 -15.66
N LEU A 237 19.92 -14.18 -16.81
CA LEU A 237 20.54 -14.05 -18.13
C LEU A 237 20.96 -12.59 -18.41
N GLU A 238 20.10 -11.63 -18.11
CA GLU A 238 20.38 -10.21 -18.31
C GLU A 238 21.60 -9.76 -17.50
N LYS A 239 21.66 -10.09 -16.20
CA LYS A 239 22.82 -9.81 -15.36
C LYS A 239 24.08 -10.54 -15.81
N PHE A 240 23.94 -11.76 -16.31
CA PHE A 240 25.04 -12.53 -16.85
C PHE A 240 25.63 -11.86 -18.10
N PHE A 241 24.79 -11.44 -19.05
CA PHE A 241 25.25 -10.78 -20.28
C PHE A 241 25.82 -9.39 -20.00
N HIS A 242 25.21 -8.58 -19.14
CA HIS A 242 25.81 -7.31 -18.68
C HIS A 242 27.20 -7.49 -18.07
N LYS A 243 27.43 -8.61 -17.37
CA LYS A 243 28.74 -8.92 -16.78
C LYS A 243 29.76 -9.46 -17.80
N LYS A 244 29.31 -10.07 -18.89
CA LYS A 244 30.16 -10.80 -19.85
C LYS A 244 30.42 -10.04 -21.14
N LEU A 245 29.50 -9.19 -21.58
CA LEU A 245 29.62 -8.45 -22.82
C LEU A 245 30.40 -7.14 -22.60
N PRO A 246 31.30 -6.76 -23.54
CA PRO A 246 31.91 -5.44 -23.54
C PRO A 246 30.85 -4.34 -23.68
N SER A 247 31.09 -3.19 -23.05
CA SER A 247 30.14 -2.06 -23.02
C SER A 247 29.72 -1.57 -24.43
N SER A 248 30.54 -1.78 -25.46
CA SER A 248 30.22 -1.40 -26.84
C SER A 248 29.09 -2.21 -27.47
N ILE A 249 28.86 -3.44 -27.01
CA ILE A 249 27.83 -4.34 -27.56
C ILE A 249 26.78 -4.74 -26.52
N ASP A 250 27.04 -4.52 -25.23
CA ASP A 250 26.15 -4.84 -24.11
C ASP A 250 24.73 -4.29 -24.33
N PHE A 251 24.60 -3.00 -24.63
CA PHE A 251 23.31 -2.33 -24.84
C PHE A 251 22.45 -2.98 -25.92
N THR A 252 23.07 -3.55 -26.97
CA THR A 252 22.36 -4.17 -28.10
C THR A 252 22.10 -5.65 -27.85
N PHE A 253 23.12 -6.40 -27.43
CA PHE A 253 23.06 -7.86 -27.39
C PHE A 253 22.55 -8.42 -26.07
N THR A 254 22.73 -7.74 -24.93
CA THR A 254 22.17 -8.20 -23.65
C THR A 254 20.65 -8.33 -23.71
N PRO A 255 19.87 -7.30 -24.10
CA PRO A 255 18.41 -7.45 -24.17
C PRO A 255 18.00 -8.50 -25.22
N LEU A 256 18.65 -8.53 -26.38
CA LEU A 256 18.38 -9.52 -27.45
C LEU A 256 18.57 -10.96 -26.96
N LEU A 257 19.74 -11.28 -26.42
CA LEU A 257 20.08 -12.64 -26.00
C LEU A 257 19.26 -13.05 -24.79
N SER A 258 19.03 -12.15 -23.83
CA SER A 258 18.23 -12.43 -22.64
C SER A 258 16.79 -12.78 -23.00
N VAL A 259 16.14 -11.97 -23.84
CA VAL A 259 14.76 -12.21 -24.27
C VAL A 259 14.67 -13.45 -25.15
N MET A 260 15.56 -13.60 -26.13
CA MET A 260 15.56 -14.74 -27.05
C MET A 260 15.71 -16.06 -26.29
N ILE A 261 16.74 -16.19 -25.44
CA ILE A 261 16.99 -17.42 -24.69
C ILE A 261 15.85 -17.68 -23.70
N THR A 262 15.38 -16.66 -22.98
CA THR A 262 14.24 -16.81 -22.07
C THR A 262 12.99 -17.26 -22.81
N GLY A 263 12.68 -16.68 -23.97
CA GLY A 263 11.53 -17.07 -24.80
C GLY A 263 11.59 -18.53 -25.24
N PHE A 264 12.75 -18.98 -25.77
CA PHE A 264 12.95 -20.40 -26.12
C PHE A 264 12.77 -21.32 -24.91
N LEU A 265 13.41 -21.00 -23.77
CA LEU A 265 13.27 -21.77 -22.54
C LEU A 265 11.83 -21.79 -22.03
N THR A 266 11.09 -20.68 -22.25
CA THR A 266 9.70 -20.54 -21.81
C THR A 266 8.81 -21.58 -22.46
N PHE A 267 8.86 -21.73 -23.78
CA PHE A 267 7.98 -22.70 -24.46
C PHE A 267 8.49 -24.14 -24.41
N THR A 268 9.81 -24.34 -24.40
CA THR A 268 10.39 -25.69 -24.44
C THR A 268 10.36 -26.39 -23.08
N VAL A 269 10.57 -25.65 -21.98
CA VAL A 269 10.79 -26.21 -20.64
C VAL A 269 9.88 -25.57 -19.60
N ILE A 270 9.99 -24.25 -19.41
CA ILE A 270 9.39 -23.58 -18.24
C ILE A 270 7.87 -23.70 -18.28
N GLY A 271 7.26 -23.34 -19.39
CA GLY A 271 5.82 -23.35 -19.60
C GLY A 271 5.21 -24.73 -19.40
N PRO A 272 5.67 -25.80 -20.09
CA PRO A 272 5.21 -27.16 -19.85
C PRO A 272 5.37 -27.62 -18.40
N VAL A 273 6.52 -27.37 -17.78
CA VAL A 273 6.77 -27.77 -16.37
C VAL A 273 5.85 -27.02 -15.41
N MET A 274 5.67 -25.71 -15.61
CA MET A 274 4.82 -24.88 -14.74
C MET A 274 3.32 -25.15 -14.97
N LEU A 275 2.92 -25.54 -16.18
CA LEU A 275 1.56 -26.03 -16.44
C LEU A 275 1.30 -27.38 -15.77
N LEU A 276 2.25 -28.32 -15.81
CA LEU A 276 2.13 -29.57 -15.05
C LEU A 276 1.97 -29.30 -13.55
N LEU A 277 2.74 -28.35 -13.01
CA LEU A 277 2.60 -27.93 -11.62
C LEU A 277 1.22 -27.31 -11.35
N SER A 278 0.76 -26.40 -12.21
CA SER A 278 -0.55 -25.76 -12.07
C SER A 278 -1.69 -26.77 -12.14
N ASN A 279 -1.63 -27.71 -13.08
CA ASN A 279 -2.65 -28.75 -13.25
C ASN A 279 -2.65 -29.71 -12.04
N GLY A 280 -1.47 -30.07 -11.51
CA GLY A 280 -1.40 -30.86 -10.28
C GLY A 280 -2.03 -30.16 -9.09
N ILE A 281 -1.89 -28.85 -8.97
CA ILE A 281 -2.58 -28.05 -7.94
C ILE A 281 -4.10 -28.09 -8.17
N THR A 282 -4.55 -27.87 -9.41
CA THR A 282 -5.96 -27.98 -9.79
C THR A 282 -6.52 -29.35 -9.40
N ASP A 283 -5.83 -30.43 -9.76
CA ASP A 283 -6.25 -31.81 -9.50
C ASP A 283 -6.38 -32.08 -8.01
N ILE A 284 -5.47 -31.57 -7.17
CA ILE A 284 -5.55 -31.71 -5.70
C ILE A 284 -6.78 -30.97 -5.16
N ILE A 285 -7.04 -29.74 -5.61
CA ILE A 285 -8.18 -28.94 -5.15
C ILE A 285 -9.50 -29.59 -5.61
N VAL A 286 -9.58 -30.05 -6.86
CA VAL A 286 -10.74 -30.78 -7.41
C VAL A 286 -10.93 -32.11 -6.69
N TRP A 287 -9.86 -32.85 -6.41
CA TRP A 287 -9.92 -34.09 -5.64
C TRP A 287 -10.45 -33.83 -4.22
N LEU A 288 -9.98 -32.77 -3.56
CA LEU A 288 -10.45 -32.37 -2.24
C LEU A 288 -11.96 -32.09 -2.28
N TYR A 289 -12.42 -31.33 -3.28
CA TYR A 289 -13.83 -31.04 -3.50
C TYR A 289 -14.66 -32.32 -3.76
N ASN A 290 -14.24 -33.16 -4.70
CA ASN A 290 -14.99 -34.35 -5.11
C ASN A 290 -15.04 -35.44 -4.05
N THR A 291 -13.94 -35.65 -3.33
CA THR A 291 -13.79 -36.76 -2.39
C THR A 291 -14.40 -36.42 -1.03
N THR A 292 -14.19 -35.20 -0.56
CA THR A 292 -14.59 -34.80 0.80
C THR A 292 -15.81 -33.89 0.83
N GLY A 293 -16.28 -33.45 -0.34
CA GLY A 293 -17.49 -32.65 -0.51
C GLY A 293 -17.43 -31.36 0.31
N PHE A 294 -18.46 -31.17 1.14
CA PHE A 294 -18.58 -29.97 1.97
C PHE A 294 -17.47 -29.80 3.00
N ILE A 295 -16.84 -30.88 3.46
CA ILE A 295 -15.73 -30.80 4.41
C ILE A 295 -14.51 -30.18 3.74
N GLY A 296 -14.20 -30.61 2.51
CA GLY A 296 -13.12 -30.05 1.71
C GLY A 296 -13.32 -28.58 1.40
N MET A 297 -14.55 -28.21 1.01
CA MET A 297 -14.91 -26.80 0.80
C MET A 297 -14.73 -25.98 2.08
N GLY A 298 -15.13 -26.50 3.24
CA GLY A 298 -14.96 -25.81 4.52
C GLY A 298 -13.49 -25.62 4.92
N ILE A 299 -12.66 -26.65 4.71
CA ILE A 299 -11.20 -26.55 4.95
C ILE A 299 -10.58 -25.55 3.99
N PHE A 300 -10.96 -25.60 2.71
CA PHE A 300 -10.42 -24.71 1.71
C PHE A 300 -10.81 -23.25 2.00
N GLY A 301 -12.08 -22.96 2.31
CA GLY A 301 -12.50 -21.61 2.72
C GLY A 301 -11.85 -21.14 4.02
N GLY A 302 -11.73 -22.00 5.01
CA GLY A 302 -11.05 -21.69 6.27
C GLY A 302 -9.55 -21.39 6.11
N THR A 303 -8.94 -21.82 5.01
CA THR A 303 -7.52 -21.56 4.70
C THR A 303 -7.31 -20.57 3.56
N TYR A 304 -8.36 -20.20 2.82
CA TYR A 304 -8.26 -19.36 1.63
C TYR A 304 -7.60 -18.01 1.92
N SER A 305 -8.01 -17.30 2.97
CA SER A 305 -7.37 -16.01 3.31
C SER A 305 -5.90 -16.15 3.73
N LEU A 306 -5.43 -17.34 4.14
CA LEU A 306 -3.99 -17.60 4.34
C LEU A 306 -3.26 -17.59 3.00
N ILE A 307 -3.86 -18.17 1.96
CA ILE A 307 -3.35 -18.14 0.60
C ILE A 307 -3.39 -16.70 0.06
N VAL A 308 -4.45 -15.94 0.36
CA VAL A 308 -4.56 -14.52 -0.01
C VAL A 308 -3.40 -13.71 0.58
N MET A 309 -3.04 -13.92 1.84
CA MET A 309 -1.86 -13.25 2.44
C MET A 309 -0.57 -13.49 1.67
N THR A 310 -0.42 -14.66 1.04
CA THR A 310 0.75 -14.97 0.22
C THR A 310 0.66 -14.38 -1.18
N GLY A 311 -0.50 -13.92 -1.66
CA GLY A 311 -0.68 -13.52 -3.06
C GLY A 311 -0.84 -14.68 -4.05
N LEU A 312 -0.64 -15.93 -3.64
CA LEU A 312 -0.77 -17.10 -4.52
C LEU A 312 -2.18 -17.27 -5.11
N HIS A 313 -3.22 -16.74 -4.46
CA HIS A 313 -4.59 -16.76 -4.95
C HIS A 313 -4.76 -16.11 -6.34
N GLN A 314 -3.87 -15.21 -6.73
CA GLN A 314 -3.89 -14.59 -8.06
C GLN A 314 -3.56 -15.57 -9.20
N SER A 315 -3.08 -16.77 -8.87
CA SER A 315 -2.96 -17.88 -9.84
C SER A 315 -4.28 -18.65 -10.05
N PHE A 316 -5.27 -18.47 -9.17
CA PHE A 316 -6.53 -19.20 -9.24
C PHE A 316 -7.41 -18.85 -10.44
N PRO A 317 -7.48 -17.60 -10.94
CA PRO A 317 -8.26 -17.31 -12.15
C PRO A 317 -7.90 -18.20 -13.36
N ALA A 318 -6.63 -18.62 -13.47
CA ALA A 318 -6.20 -19.57 -14.50
C ALA A 318 -6.78 -20.98 -14.29
N ILE A 319 -6.91 -21.41 -13.04
CA ILE A 319 -7.54 -22.68 -12.65
C ILE A 319 -9.06 -22.59 -12.81
N GLU A 320 -9.67 -21.51 -12.34
CA GLU A 320 -11.09 -21.18 -12.49
C GLU A 320 -11.51 -21.22 -13.96
N THR A 321 -10.71 -20.65 -14.86
CA THR A 321 -10.96 -20.73 -16.31
C THR A 321 -10.99 -22.19 -16.82
N GLN A 322 -10.13 -23.07 -16.31
CA GLN A 322 -10.15 -24.49 -16.66
C GLN A 322 -11.38 -25.20 -16.11
N LEU A 323 -11.78 -24.89 -14.87
CA LEU A 323 -12.99 -25.43 -14.23
C LEU A 323 -14.26 -25.02 -15.00
N LEU A 324 -14.33 -23.75 -15.38
CA LEU A 324 -15.43 -23.22 -16.20
C LEU A 324 -15.46 -23.88 -17.57
N SER A 325 -14.31 -24.02 -18.25
CA SER A 325 -14.22 -24.68 -19.55
C SER A 325 -14.66 -26.14 -19.48
N ALA A 326 -14.22 -26.90 -18.47
CA ALA A 326 -14.67 -28.26 -18.24
C ALA A 326 -16.19 -28.31 -18.06
N TRP A 327 -16.73 -27.42 -17.22
CA TRP A 327 -18.16 -27.34 -16.91
C TRP A 327 -19.01 -27.05 -18.15
N THR A 328 -18.59 -26.09 -18.98
CA THR A 328 -19.26 -25.77 -20.26
C THR A 328 -19.26 -26.96 -21.22
N ASN A 329 -18.22 -27.80 -21.19
CA ASN A 329 -18.14 -29.03 -21.96
C ASN A 329 -18.91 -30.21 -21.33
N GLY A 330 -19.68 -29.97 -20.27
CA GLY A 330 -20.48 -30.98 -19.58
C GLY A 330 -19.70 -31.88 -18.63
N ILE A 331 -18.47 -31.49 -18.26
CA ILE A 331 -17.56 -32.27 -17.41
C ILE A 331 -17.24 -31.47 -16.13
N GLY A 332 -17.28 -32.10 -14.95
CA GLY A 332 -16.87 -31.45 -13.70
C GLY A 332 -18.00 -30.73 -12.95
N HIS A 333 -17.65 -29.74 -12.13
CA HIS A 333 -18.50 -29.20 -11.06
C HIS A 333 -18.64 -27.67 -11.05
N GLY A 334 -18.24 -26.98 -12.11
CA GLY A 334 -18.28 -25.51 -12.17
C GLY A 334 -17.19 -24.88 -11.29
N ASP A 335 -17.18 -23.57 -11.25
CA ASP A 335 -16.16 -22.84 -10.49
C ASP A 335 -16.59 -22.67 -9.03
N PHE A 336 -16.11 -23.59 -8.19
CA PHE A 336 -16.28 -23.55 -6.75
C PHE A 336 -15.20 -22.71 -6.04
N ILE A 337 -14.06 -22.43 -6.71
CA ILE A 337 -12.98 -21.63 -6.13
C ILE A 337 -13.43 -20.17 -6.00
N PHE A 338 -14.12 -19.65 -7.02
CA PHE A 338 -14.76 -18.33 -6.95
C PHE A 338 -15.74 -18.22 -5.78
N VAL A 339 -16.56 -19.25 -5.55
CA VAL A 339 -17.51 -19.26 -4.42
C VAL A 339 -16.75 -19.20 -3.09
N VAL A 340 -15.66 -19.95 -2.96
CA VAL A 340 -14.79 -19.91 -1.78
C VAL A 340 -14.17 -18.54 -1.58
N ALA A 341 -13.66 -17.93 -2.66
CA ALA A 341 -13.09 -16.60 -2.65
C ALA A 341 -14.12 -15.56 -2.17
N SER A 342 -15.36 -15.60 -2.67
CA SER A 342 -16.41 -14.68 -2.26
C SER A 342 -16.72 -14.78 -0.77
N MET A 343 -16.93 -16.00 -0.25
CA MET A 343 -17.19 -16.20 1.18
C MET A 343 -16.03 -15.70 2.04
N ALA A 344 -14.78 -15.97 1.63
CA ALA A 344 -13.60 -15.48 2.33
C ALA A 344 -13.52 -13.95 2.33
N ASN A 345 -13.84 -13.32 1.20
CA ASN A 345 -13.79 -11.87 1.05
C ASN A 345 -14.84 -11.18 1.93
N VAL A 346 -16.07 -11.70 1.92
CA VAL A 346 -17.14 -11.21 2.79
C VAL A 346 -16.84 -11.45 4.26
N ALA A 347 -16.23 -12.58 4.64
CA ALA A 347 -15.81 -12.82 6.02
C ALA A 347 -14.76 -11.81 6.51
N GLN A 348 -13.76 -11.49 5.68
CA GLN A 348 -12.73 -10.49 6.02
C GLN A 348 -13.34 -9.08 6.14
N GLY A 349 -14.26 -8.72 5.24
CA GLY A 349 -15.02 -7.47 5.32
C GLY A 349 -15.87 -7.40 6.59
N ALA A 350 -16.59 -8.48 6.93
CA ALA A 350 -17.42 -8.57 8.12
C ALA A 350 -16.62 -8.45 9.43
N ALA A 351 -15.47 -9.11 9.52
CA ALA A 351 -14.55 -8.95 10.64
C ALA A 351 -14.02 -7.51 10.74
N THR A 352 -13.74 -6.87 9.61
CA THR A 352 -13.32 -5.45 9.55
C THR A 352 -14.43 -4.52 10.05
N PHE A 353 -15.68 -4.76 9.67
CA PHE A 353 -16.83 -4.02 10.20
C PHE A 353 -17.04 -4.25 11.70
N ALA A 354 -16.82 -5.47 12.20
CA ALA A 354 -16.85 -5.70 13.64
C ALA A 354 -15.81 -4.83 14.37
N ILE A 355 -14.60 -4.67 13.81
CA ILE A 355 -13.61 -3.73 14.34
C ILE A 355 -14.08 -2.28 14.26
N TRP A 356 -14.72 -1.88 13.15
CA TRP A 356 -15.29 -0.54 13.00
C TRP A 356 -16.31 -0.19 14.10
N PHE A 357 -17.11 -1.17 14.55
CA PHE A 357 -18.05 -0.99 15.68
C PHE A 357 -17.36 -1.00 17.05
N LEU A 358 -16.24 -1.71 17.19
CA LEU A 358 -15.52 -1.84 18.46
C LEU A 358 -14.55 -0.69 18.73
N THR A 359 -13.90 -0.19 17.68
CA THR A 359 -12.91 0.89 17.80
C THR A 359 -13.59 2.25 17.95
N LYS A 360 -13.04 3.08 18.82
CA LYS A 360 -13.39 4.49 18.94
C LYS A 360 -12.40 5.39 18.20
N ASN A 361 -11.26 4.82 17.78
CA ASN A 361 -10.21 5.53 17.07
C ASN A 361 -10.70 6.02 15.71
N SER A 362 -10.75 7.34 15.54
CA SER A 362 -11.28 8.02 14.35
C SER A 362 -10.58 7.56 13.06
N LYS A 363 -9.26 7.44 13.10
CA LYS A 363 -8.42 6.97 11.98
C LYS A 363 -8.70 5.50 11.65
N THR A 364 -8.69 4.62 12.65
CA THR A 364 -8.99 3.19 12.47
C THR A 364 -10.42 3.00 11.99
N LYS A 365 -11.37 3.82 12.47
CA LYS A 365 -12.76 3.80 12.04
C LYS A 365 -12.91 4.22 10.58
N SER A 366 -12.23 5.26 10.14
CA SER A 366 -12.21 5.66 8.71
C SER A 366 -11.58 4.59 7.81
N LEU A 367 -10.47 3.99 8.25
CA LEU A 367 -9.82 2.89 7.52
C LEU A 367 -10.71 1.64 7.46
N ALA A 368 -11.32 1.24 8.58
CA ALA A 368 -12.13 0.03 8.66
C ALA A 368 -13.43 0.15 7.87
N SER A 369 -14.07 1.32 7.78
CA SER A 369 -15.26 1.47 6.94
C SER A 369 -14.93 1.30 5.46
N SER A 370 -13.92 2.03 4.96
CA SER A 370 -13.51 1.98 3.56
C SER A 370 -12.96 0.61 3.17
N ALA A 371 -12.06 0.04 3.99
CA ALA A 371 -11.49 -1.28 3.77
C ALA A 371 -12.53 -2.41 3.88
N GLY A 372 -13.48 -2.30 4.80
CA GLY A 372 -14.58 -3.25 4.94
C GLY A 372 -15.46 -3.30 3.69
N VAL A 373 -15.87 -2.13 3.16
CA VAL A 373 -16.62 -2.05 1.90
C VAL A 373 -15.83 -2.63 0.74
N SER A 374 -14.54 -2.28 0.63
CA SER A 374 -13.64 -2.82 -0.40
C SER A 374 -13.62 -4.36 -0.40
N ALA A 375 -13.51 -4.97 0.78
CA ALA A 375 -13.50 -6.42 0.92
C ALA A 375 -14.82 -7.08 0.52
N LEU A 376 -15.95 -6.43 0.82
CA LEU A 376 -17.28 -6.89 0.37
C LEU A 376 -17.44 -6.88 -1.15
N LEU A 377 -16.69 -6.00 -1.85
CA LEU A 377 -16.63 -5.91 -3.31
C LEU A 377 -15.51 -6.77 -3.92
N GLY A 378 -14.87 -7.60 -3.09
CA GLY A 378 -13.85 -8.56 -3.51
C GLY A 378 -12.41 -8.09 -3.49
N ILE A 379 -12.15 -6.89 -2.97
CA ILE A 379 -10.80 -6.35 -2.80
C ILE A 379 -10.45 -6.35 -1.31
N THR A 380 -9.79 -7.41 -0.87
CA THR A 380 -9.63 -7.73 0.56
C THR A 380 -8.34 -7.23 1.18
N GLU A 381 -7.35 -6.88 0.39
CA GLU A 381 -6.02 -6.49 0.86
C GLU A 381 -6.06 -5.30 1.85
N PRO A 382 -6.86 -4.25 1.63
CA PRO A 382 -7.00 -3.16 2.61
C PRO A 382 -7.56 -3.63 3.96
N ALA A 383 -8.54 -4.54 3.94
CA ALA A 383 -9.16 -5.09 5.16
C ALA A 383 -8.21 -6.03 5.89
N LEU A 384 -7.58 -6.93 5.14
CA LEU A 384 -6.67 -7.95 5.64
C LEU A 384 -5.44 -7.31 6.31
N PHE A 385 -4.72 -6.47 5.59
CA PHE A 385 -3.46 -5.88 6.05
C PHE A 385 -3.68 -4.61 6.87
N GLY A 386 -4.66 -3.78 6.50
CA GLY A 386 -4.92 -2.51 7.18
C GLY A 386 -5.61 -2.65 8.53
N VAL A 387 -6.40 -3.71 8.73
CA VAL A 387 -7.23 -3.86 9.95
C VAL A 387 -7.08 -5.24 10.59
N ASN A 388 -7.45 -6.32 9.89
CA ASN A 388 -7.62 -7.62 10.53
C ASN A 388 -6.32 -8.21 11.08
N LEU A 389 -5.22 -8.11 10.33
CA LEU A 389 -3.91 -8.57 10.79
C LEU A 389 -3.25 -7.62 11.80
N LYS A 390 -3.58 -6.31 11.75
CA LYS A 390 -3.15 -5.34 12.77
C LYS A 390 -3.56 -5.81 14.17
N TYR A 391 -4.82 -6.25 14.31
CA TYR A 391 -5.35 -6.76 15.58
C TYR A 391 -5.23 -8.28 15.76
N ARG A 392 -4.83 -9.01 14.72
CA ARG A 392 -4.65 -10.48 14.61
C ARG A 392 -5.91 -11.32 14.83
N PHE A 393 -6.66 -11.10 15.90
CA PHE A 393 -7.85 -11.91 16.21
C PHE A 393 -8.96 -11.81 15.14
N PRO A 394 -9.24 -10.64 14.51
CA PRO A 394 -10.30 -10.55 13.51
C PRO A 394 -10.01 -11.42 12.30
N PHE A 395 -8.74 -11.53 11.92
CA PHE A 395 -8.30 -12.38 10.82
C PHE A 395 -8.70 -13.85 11.06
N PHE A 396 -8.41 -14.41 12.24
CA PHE A 396 -8.76 -15.79 12.56
C PHE A 396 -10.28 -16.01 12.72
N CYS A 397 -11.01 -15.01 13.22
CA CYS A 397 -12.47 -15.07 13.30
C CYS A 397 -13.10 -15.11 11.90
N ALA A 398 -12.56 -14.34 10.95
CA ALA A 398 -12.97 -14.39 9.55
C ALA A 398 -12.70 -15.75 8.89
N LEU A 399 -11.57 -16.42 9.20
CA LEU A 399 -11.30 -17.78 8.70
C LEU A 399 -12.41 -18.76 9.12
N ILE A 400 -12.88 -18.67 10.36
CA ILE A 400 -13.96 -19.54 10.87
C ILE A 400 -15.27 -19.25 10.13
N GLY A 401 -15.62 -17.97 9.97
CA GLY A 401 -16.83 -17.57 9.23
C GLY A 401 -16.80 -18.05 7.78
N SER A 402 -15.68 -17.87 7.08
CA SER A 402 -15.49 -18.34 5.72
C SER A 402 -15.56 -19.87 5.64
N GLY A 403 -14.89 -20.60 6.53
CA GLY A 403 -14.91 -22.07 6.54
C GLY A 403 -16.32 -22.64 6.75
N ILE A 404 -17.13 -22.03 7.62
CA ILE A 404 -18.53 -22.46 7.83
C ILE A 404 -19.37 -22.15 6.59
N ALA A 405 -19.28 -20.93 6.04
CA ALA A 405 -20.05 -20.54 4.87
C ALA A 405 -19.72 -21.36 3.62
N THR A 406 -18.44 -21.66 3.39
CA THR A 406 -17.98 -22.49 2.28
C THR A 406 -18.35 -23.95 2.43
N ALA A 407 -18.35 -24.49 3.65
CA ALA A 407 -18.91 -25.81 3.91
C ALA A 407 -20.40 -25.87 3.52
N VAL A 408 -21.19 -24.88 3.91
CA VAL A 408 -22.61 -24.79 3.52
C VAL A 408 -22.75 -24.63 2.00
N ALA A 409 -21.93 -23.82 1.36
CA ALA A 409 -21.93 -23.66 -0.10
C ALA A 409 -21.62 -24.99 -0.81
N GLY A 410 -20.70 -25.79 -0.27
CA GLY A 410 -20.39 -27.14 -0.75
C GLY A 410 -21.57 -28.12 -0.58
N LEU A 411 -22.28 -28.08 0.55
CA LEU A 411 -23.50 -28.88 0.76
C LEU A 411 -24.60 -28.53 -0.25
N LEU A 412 -24.78 -27.24 -0.50
CA LEU A 412 -25.80 -26.70 -1.41
C LEU A 412 -25.36 -26.75 -2.88
N LYS A 413 -24.13 -27.21 -3.15
CA LYS A 413 -23.51 -27.28 -4.49
C LYS A 413 -23.61 -25.95 -5.25
N VAL A 414 -23.31 -24.85 -4.56
CA VAL A 414 -23.25 -23.52 -5.17
C VAL A 414 -21.99 -23.44 -6.03
N VAL A 415 -22.16 -23.04 -7.28
CA VAL A 415 -21.08 -23.00 -8.27
C VAL A 415 -21.19 -21.72 -9.12
N ALA A 416 -20.06 -21.13 -9.46
CA ALA A 416 -19.99 -20.05 -10.43
C ALA A 416 -19.92 -20.59 -11.87
N VAL A 417 -20.46 -19.80 -12.80
CA VAL A 417 -20.54 -20.10 -14.24
C VAL A 417 -19.78 -19.09 -15.09
N SER A 418 -19.22 -18.06 -14.47
CA SER A 418 -18.30 -17.11 -15.07
C SER A 418 -17.33 -16.59 -14.02
N LEU A 419 -16.23 -15.98 -14.49
CA LEU A 419 -15.37 -15.17 -13.64
C LEU A 419 -16.09 -13.86 -13.27
N GLY A 420 -15.68 -13.21 -12.17
CA GLY A 420 -16.31 -11.97 -11.73
C GLY A 420 -15.61 -11.28 -10.56
N SER A 421 -16.33 -10.37 -9.90
CA SER A 421 -15.93 -9.79 -8.63
C SER A 421 -16.35 -10.74 -7.49
N ALA A 422 -15.37 -11.41 -6.88
CA ALA A 422 -15.62 -12.38 -5.81
C ALA A 422 -15.96 -11.65 -4.49
N GLY A 423 -17.23 -11.67 -4.07
CA GLY A 423 -17.72 -10.99 -2.87
C GLY A 423 -19.24 -10.91 -2.94
N PHE A 424 -19.87 -9.89 -2.34
CA PHE A 424 -21.33 -9.74 -2.46
C PHE A 424 -21.79 -9.57 -3.91
N LEU A 425 -21.01 -8.90 -4.76
CA LEU A 425 -21.30 -8.78 -6.21
C LEU A 425 -21.13 -10.10 -6.98
N GLY A 426 -20.53 -11.11 -6.36
CA GLY A 426 -20.24 -12.38 -7.01
C GLY A 426 -21.49 -13.13 -7.47
N PHE A 427 -22.68 -12.82 -6.92
CA PHE A 427 -23.95 -13.40 -7.36
C PHE A 427 -24.20 -13.24 -8.87
N LEU A 428 -23.64 -12.20 -9.49
CA LEU A 428 -23.72 -11.94 -10.93
C LEU A 428 -23.02 -13.02 -11.77
N SER A 429 -22.12 -13.78 -11.16
CA SER A 429 -21.32 -14.84 -11.80
C SER A 429 -21.79 -16.24 -11.39
N ILE A 430 -22.84 -16.33 -10.56
CA ILE A 430 -23.41 -17.58 -10.07
C ILE A 430 -24.51 -18.05 -11.00
N ASN A 431 -24.65 -19.37 -11.15
CA ASN A 431 -25.81 -19.94 -11.83
C ASN A 431 -27.11 -19.38 -11.22
N ALA A 432 -28.02 -18.86 -12.05
CA ALA A 432 -29.24 -18.20 -11.58
C ALA A 432 -30.06 -19.04 -10.58
N THR A 433 -30.11 -20.36 -10.76
CA THR A 433 -30.83 -21.28 -9.86
C THR A 433 -30.18 -21.42 -8.49
N SER A 434 -28.88 -21.15 -8.38
CA SER A 434 -28.09 -21.25 -7.15
C SER A 434 -27.94 -19.92 -6.41
N ILE A 435 -28.37 -18.79 -6.98
CA ILE A 435 -28.23 -17.45 -6.39
C ILE A 435 -28.84 -17.36 -4.97
N PRO A 436 -30.05 -17.86 -4.68
CA PRO A 436 -30.60 -17.79 -3.33
C PRO A 436 -29.72 -18.50 -2.30
N PHE A 437 -29.13 -19.63 -2.69
CA PHE A 437 -28.21 -20.40 -1.84
C PHE A 437 -26.86 -19.69 -1.68
N TYR A 438 -26.36 -19.05 -2.74
CA TYR A 438 -25.17 -18.20 -2.67
C TYR A 438 -25.35 -17.05 -1.68
N VAL A 439 -26.45 -16.29 -1.79
CA VAL A 439 -26.76 -15.18 -0.88
C VAL A 439 -26.92 -15.66 0.55
N LEU A 440 -27.54 -16.84 0.77
CA LEU A 440 -27.61 -17.46 2.09
C LEU A 440 -26.20 -17.73 2.64
N CYS A 441 -25.29 -18.28 1.84
CA CYS A 441 -23.92 -18.54 2.25
C CYS A 441 -23.16 -17.24 2.56
N GLU A 442 -23.35 -16.18 1.78
CA GLU A 442 -22.76 -14.86 2.06
C GLU A 442 -23.24 -14.28 3.38
N LEU A 443 -24.55 -14.40 3.66
CA LEU A 443 -25.13 -13.97 4.93
C LEU A 443 -24.56 -14.78 6.10
N ILE A 444 -24.39 -16.09 5.94
CA ILE A 444 -23.72 -16.94 6.95
C ILE A 444 -22.29 -16.47 7.16
N SER A 445 -21.54 -16.24 6.08
CA SER A 445 -20.15 -15.78 6.15
C SER A 445 -20.04 -14.47 6.91
N PHE A 446 -20.87 -13.50 6.54
CA PHE A 446 -20.92 -12.18 7.17
C PHE A 446 -21.31 -12.27 8.64
N VAL A 447 -22.45 -12.91 8.95
CA VAL A 447 -23.00 -12.96 10.31
C VAL A 447 -22.07 -13.70 11.25
N VAL A 448 -21.53 -14.85 10.83
CA VAL A 448 -20.64 -15.65 11.68
C VAL A 448 -19.31 -14.93 11.92
N ALA A 449 -18.67 -14.42 10.87
CA ALA A 449 -17.40 -13.68 11.01
C ALA A 449 -17.58 -12.40 11.84
N PHE A 450 -18.65 -11.65 11.59
CA PHE A 450 -18.98 -10.44 12.36
C PHE A 450 -19.24 -10.77 13.83
N ALA A 451 -20.12 -11.74 14.12
CA ALA A 451 -20.52 -12.06 15.49
C ALA A 451 -19.32 -12.57 16.30
N ILE A 452 -18.56 -13.53 15.76
CA ILE A 452 -17.38 -14.07 16.46
C ILE A 452 -16.37 -12.95 16.72
N THR A 453 -16.07 -12.12 15.71
CA THR A 453 -15.12 -11.00 15.86
C THR A 453 -15.63 -9.99 16.88
N TYR A 454 -16.90 -9.59 16.80
CA TYR A 454 -17.49 -8.58 17.68
C TYR A 454 -17.52 -9.03 19.13
N PHE A 455 -18.02 -10.24 19.41
CA PHE A 455 -18.08 -10.76 20.78
C PHE A 455 -16.69 -11.07 21.35
N TYR A 456 -15.76 -11.61 20.55
CA TYR A 456 -14.38 -11.80 20.97
C TYR A 456 -13.70 -10.46 21.27
N GLY A 457 -13.88 -9.48 20.39
CA GLY A 457 -13.37 -8.12 20.53
C GLY A 457 -13.89 -7.39 21.77
N LYS A 458 -15.19 -7.54 22.05
CA LYS A 458 -15.86 -6.93 23.20
C LYS A 458 -15.50 -7.58 24.55
N THR A 459 -15.11 -8.86 24.55
CA THR A 459 -14.83 -9.62 25.78
C THR A 459 -13.34 -9.83 26.01
N LYS A 460 -12.70 -10.62 25.15
CA LYS A 460 -11.31 -11.07 25.31
C LYS A 460 -10.27 -10.07 24.80
N ALA A 461 -10.63 -9.21 23.86
CA ALA A 461 -9.75 -8.17 23.32
C ALA A 461 -10.17 -6.73 23.72
N ALA A 462 -11.05 -6.58 24.71
CA ALA A 462 -11.55 -5.28 25.16
C ALA A 462 -10.44 -4.33 25.62
N GLY A 463 -9.35 -4.87 26.18
CA GLY A 463 -8.19 -4.10 26.60
C GLY A 463 -7.47 -3.38 25.46
N ILE A 464 -7.53 -3.92 24.23
CA ILE A 464 -6.89 -3.32 23.05
C ILE A 464 -7.60 -2.01 22.67
N PHE A 465 -8.94 -2.03 22.62
CA PHE A 465 -9.73 -0.86 22.27
C PHE A 465 -9.78 0.19 23.38
N LYS A 466 -9.72 -0.24 24.66
CA LYS A 466 -9.56 0.68 25.80
C LYS A 466 -8.20 1.38 25.79
N ALA A 467 -7.12 0.67 25.43
CA ALA A 467 -5.79 1.27 25.29
C ALA A 467 -5.74 2.28 24.13
N GLU A 468 -6.36 1.96 22.97
CA GLU A 468 -6.50 2.92 21.86
C GLU A 468 -7.36 4.13 22.26
N GLU A 469 -8.43 3.95 23.03
CA GLU A 469 -9.28 5.02 23.53
C GLU A 469 -8.54 5.94 24.51
N ILE A 470 -7.73 5.41 25.43
CA ILE A 470 -6.94 6.21 26.38
C ILE A 470 -5.86 7.03 25.67
N ALA A 471 -5.25 6.45 24.62
CA ALA A 471 -4.28 7.16 23.78
C ALA A 471 -4.91 8.31 22.97
N GLU A 472 -6.23 8.26 22.71
CA GLU A 472 -6.98 9.29 21.96
C GLU A 472 -7.73 10.27 22.89
N GLN A 473 -8.09 9.84 24.10
CA GLN A 473 -8.76 10.62 25.15
C GLN A 473 -7.81 11.33 26.11
N THR A 474 -6.53 11.48 25.78
CA THR A 474 -5.69 12.46 26.47
C THR A 474 -6.03 13.83 25.88
N PRO A 475 -6.92 14.63 26.48
CA PRO A 475 -7.36 15.88 25.89
C PRO A 475 -6.37 16.95 26.32
N VAL A 476 -5.76 17.64 25.36
CA VAL A 476 -5.37 19.04 25.59
C VAL A 476 -6.69 19.78 25.82
N ASN A 477 -7.02 20.03 27.08
CA ASN A 477 -8.30 20.59 27.50
C ASN A 477 -8.51 21.99 26.86
N SER A 478 -9.41 22.04 25.89
CA SER A 478 -10.16 23.24 25.54
C SER A 478 -11.23 23.48 26.62
N SER A 479 -11.04 24.48 27.48
CA SER A 479 -12.08 24.96 28.40
C SER A 479 -12.69 26.26 27.89
N LYS A 480 -14.02 26.24 27.71
CA LYS A 480 -14.87 27.40 27.45
C LYS A 480 -14.85 28.38 28.63
N VAL A 481 -14.94 29.65 28.27
CA VAL A 481 -15.03 30.88 29.06
C VAL A 481 -16.06 30.84 30.20
N ALA A 482 -15.62 31.24 31.40
CA ALA A 482 -16.41 32.00 32.35
C ALA A 482 -15.48 32.95 33.14
N THR A 483 -15.88 34.21 33.21
CA THR A 483 -15.23 35.41 33.74
C THR A 483 -14.88 35.35 35.23
N THR A 484 -13.69 35.84 35.61
CA THR A 484 -13.43 36.82 36.71
C THR A 484 -11.93 37.18 36.76
N ASP A 485 -11.60 38.46 36.65
CA ASP A 485 -10.30 39.09 37.02
C ASP A 485 -10.27 39.42 38.54
N PRO A 486 -9.14 39.90 39.12
CA PRO A 486 -7.73 39.50 38.96
C PRO A 486 -7.09 39.22 40.34
N ILE A 487 -5.81 38.79 40.39
CA ILE A 487 -4.75 39.28 41.32
C ILE A 487 -3.50 38.37 41.27
N SER A 488 -2.41 39.01 40.85
CA SER A 488 -0.96 38.78 41.02
C SER A 488 -0.43 37.48 41.65
N THR A 489 0.59 36.89 41.03
CA THR A 489 2.00 37.09 41.46
C THR A 489 2.97 36.48 40.44
N ASP A 490 3.97 37.29 40.09
CA ASP A 490 5.05 36.99 39.17
C ASP A 490 5.93 35.82 39.63
N VAL A 491 6.22 34.89 38.73
CA VAL A 491 7.56 34.28 38.61
C VAL A 491 7.87 34.12 37.13
N GLU A 492 8.88 34.85 36.68
CA GLU A 492 9.45 34.80 35.34
C GLU A 492 9.83 33.37 34.94
N SER A 493 9.22 32.89 33.87
CA SER A 493 9.80 31.88 32.99
C SER A 493 9.89 32.51 31.59
N THR A 494 11.05 32.39 30.97
CA THR A 494 11.33 32.85 29.61
C THR A 494 10.49 32.05 28.61
N GLN A 495 9.23 32.44 28.46
CA GLN A 495 8.37 32.02 27.36
C GLN A 495 8.83 32.73 26.08
N THR A 496 9.17 31.96 25.05
CA THR A 496 9.30 32.50 23.70
C THR A 496 7.93 33.03 23.29
N LYS A 497 7.80 34.36 23.27
CA LYS A 497 6.57 35.07 22.91
C LYS A 497 6.32 34.84 21.42
N VAL A 498 5.46 33.89 21.07
CA VAL A 498 4.87 33.83 19.72
C VAL A 498 3.84 34.95 19.60
N SER A 499 3.80 35.63 18.46
CA SER A 499 2.83 36.69 18.17
C SER A 499 2.06 36.37 16.91
N SER A 500 0.81 36.83 16.84
CA SER A 500 -0.03 36.64 15.67
C SER A 500 0.64 37.22 14.40
N GLU A 501 0.59 36.48 13.30
CA GLU A 501 1.21 36.88 12.04
C GLU A 501 0.49 36.27 10.83
N THR A 502 0.78 36.82 9.65
CA THR A 502 0.23 36.34 8.38
C THR A 502 1.31 35.74 7.51
N ILE A 503 1.16 34.46 7.19
CA ILE A 503 2.02 33.71 6.27
C ILE A 503 1.44 33.89 4.87
N VAL A 504 2.26 34.34 3.91
CA VAL A 504 1.80 34.46 2.50
C VAL A 504 2.15 33.25 1.67
N SER A 505 1.53 33.16 0.49
CA SER A 505 1.81 32.10 -0.44
C SER A 505 3.23 32.17 -0.98
N PRO A 506 4.05 31.12 -0.80
CA PRO A 506 5.43 31.09 -1.32
C PRO A 506 5.47 30.79 -2.83
N ILE A 507 4.35 30.40 -3.43
CA ILE A 507 4.20 30.01 -4.83
C ILE A 507 2.82 30.42 -5.36
N SER A 508 2.70 30.58 -6.67
CA SER A 508 1.40 30.76 -7.34
C SER A 508 0.80 29.40 -7.71
N GLY A 509 -0.53 29.24 -7.61
CA GLY A 509 -1.16 27.98 -7.96
C GLY A 509 -2.61 27.81 -7.47
N LYS A 510 -3.12 26.59 -7.66
CA LYS A 510 -4.46 26.20 -7.18
C LYS A 510 -4.35 25.70 -5.74
N VAL A 511 -5.19 26.22 -4.85
CA VAL A 511 -5.25 25.77 -3.46
C VAL A 511 -5.86 24.37 -3.39
N ILE A 512 -5.24 23.52 -2.58
CA ILE A 512 -5.67 22.15 -2.29
C ILE A 512 -5.78 22.01 -0.77
N SER A 513 -6.88 21.41 -0.31
CA SER A 513 -7.01 21.09 1.12
C SER A 513 -5.93 20.08 1.51
N LEU A 514 -5.28 20.28 2.65
CA LEU A 514 -4.25 19.36 3.10
C LEU A 514 -4.80 17.93 3.22
N SER A 515 -6.04 17.77 3.66
CA SER A 515 -6.75 16.49 3.78
C SER A 515 -6.92 15.70 2.45
N SER A 516 -6.83 16.38 1.31
CA SER A 516 -6.95 15.77 -0.02
C SER A 516 -5.59 15.49 -0.69
N VAL A 517 -4.49 15.80 -0.01
CA VAL A 517 -3.13 15.50 -0.48
C VAL A 517 -2.90 13.98 -0.42
N ASN A 518 -2.32 13.40 -1.47
CA ASN A 518 -2.07 11.96 -1.57
C ASN A 518 -0.83 11.52 -0.77
N ASP A 519 -0.70 12.02 0.46
CA ASP A 519 0.35 11.67 1.41
C ASP A 519 -0.25 11.61 2.83
N PRO A 520 -0.16 10.46 3.54
CA PRO A 520 -0.77 10.30 4.86
C PRO A 520 -0.19 11.18 5.98
N VAL A 521 1.04 11.67 5.85
CA VAL A 521 1.70 12.52 6.85
C VAL A 521 1.15 13.94 6.76
N PHE A 522 1.06 14.48 5.54
CA PHE A 522 0.50 15.81 5.32
C PHE A 522 -1.03 15.81 5.48
N SER A 523 -1.75 14.85 4.88
CA SER A 523 -3.22 14.81 4.94
C SER A 523 -3.82 14.58 6.33
N SER A 524 -3.03 14.05 7.27
CA SER A 524 -3.45 13.89 8.66
C SER A 524 -3.10 15.06 9.57
N GLU A 525 -2.47 16.13 9.06
CA GLU A 525 -1.96 17.27 9.84
C GLU A 525 -0.96 16.88 10.96
N ALA A 526 -0.39 15.67 10.90
CA ALA A 526 0.53 15.18 11.92
C ALA A 526 1.82 16.01 12.07
N MET A 527 2.18 16.76 11.03
CA MET A 527 3.30 17.70 11.03
C MET A 527 2.92 19.14 11.38
N GLY A 528 1.64 19.41 11.65
CA GLY A 528 1.09 20.74 11.85
C GLY A 528 -0.04 21.06 10.88
N LYS A 529 -0.80 22.10 11.20
CA LYS A 529 -1.82 22.67 10.31
C LYS A 529 -1.17 23.43 9.17
N GLY A 530 -1.86 23.48 8.05
CA GLY A 530 -1.35 24.16 6.87
C GLY A 530 -2.24 23.96 5.65
N ILE A 531 -1.65 24.17 4.48
CA ILE A 531 -2.35 24.15 3.21
C ILE A 531 -1.43 23.62 2.11
N ALA A 532 -2.02 23.05 1.06
CA ALA A 532 -1.28 22.62 -0.12
C ALA A 532 -1.62 23.48 -1.34
N ILE A 533 -0.68 23.60 -2.26
CA ILE A 533 -0.85 24.34 -3.50
C ILE A 533 -0.35 23.47 -4.65
N LYS A 534 -1.17 23.30 -5.68
CA LYS A 534 -0.72 22.78 -6.98
C LYS A 534 -0.07 23.93 -7.75
N PRO A 535 1.26 23.97 -7.87
CA PRO A 535 1.95 25.14 -8.41
C PRO A 535 1.59 25.37 -9.88
N ASN A 536 1.67 26.62 -10.33
CA ASN A 536 1.68 26.97 -11.76
C ASN A 536 3.02 27.59 -12.21
N GLY A 537 3.97 27.78 -11.29
CA GLY A 537 5.31 28.30 -11.54
C GLY A 537 6.41 27.46 -10.89
N ASN A 538 7.67 27.82 -11.18
CA ASN A 538 8.85 27.01 -10.87
C ASN A 538 9.76 27.62 -9.79
N THR A 539 9.32 28.69 -9.13
CA THR A 539 10.13 29.44 -8.16
C THR A 539 9.40 29.44 -6.82
N VAL A 540 10.15 29.22 -5.74
CA VAL A 540 9.62 29.25 -4.36
C VAL A 540 10.21 30.43 -3.60
N HIS A 541 9.36 31.17 -2.91
CA HIS A 541 9.69 32.41 -2.20
C HIS A 541 9.48 32.27 -0.69
N SER A 542 10.11 33.15 0.10
CA SER A 542 9.91 33.18 1.55
C SER A 542 8.50 33.69 1.88
N PRO A 543 7.69 32.94 2.63
CA PRO A 543 6.35 33.36 3.03
C PRO A 543 6.34 34.30 4.24
N VAL A 544 7.50 34.47 4.90
CA VAL A 544 7.67 35.29 6.12
C VAL A 544 9.04 35.99 6.12
N ASP A 545 9.16 37.03 6.94
CA ASP A 545 10.48 37.55 7.36
C ASP A 545 11.03 36.63 8.45
N GLY A 546 12.25 36.12 8.28
CA GLY A 546 12.75 35.14 9.22
C GLY A 546 14.17 34.65 8.95
N THR A 547 14.50 33.53 9.59
CA THR A 547 15.78 32.84 9.40
C THR A 547 15.51 31.43 8.89
N ILE A 548 16.22 31.04 7.84
CA ILE A 548 16.20 29.67 7.31
C ILE A 548 16.78 28.74 8.38
N GLN A 549 15.94 27.93 9.00
CA GLN A 549 16.36 26.97 10.02
C GLN A 549 16.98 25.71 9.41
N LEU A 550 16.49 25.31 8.24
CA LEU A 550 17.01 24.14 7.55
C LEU A 550 16.76 24.22 6.04
N THR A 551 17.74 23.75 5.29
CA THR A 551 17.68 23.47 3.85
C THR A 551 18.17 22.05 3.64
N PHE A 552 17.47 21.28 2.81
CA PHE A 552 17.91 19.93 2.46
C PHE A 552 18.87 19.98 1.28
N GLU A 553 19.91 19.14 1.26
CA GLU A 553 20.89 19.11 0.15
C GLU A 553 20.25 18.91 -1.23
N THR A 554 19.11 18.22 -1.27
CA THR A 554 18.34 17.98 -2.49
C THR A 554 17.42 19.15 -2.90
N GLY A 555 17.34 20.24 -2.12
CA GLY A 555 16.59 21.45 -2.46
C GLY A 555 15.06 21.35 -2.49
N HIS A 556 14.49 20.21 -2.08
CA HIS A 556 13.05 19.91 -2.14
C HIS A 556 12.22 20.54 -1.01
N ALA A 557 12.85 21.04 0.07
CA ALA A 557 12.13 21.62 1.19
C ALA A 557 12.94 22.70 1.94
N TYR A 558 12.21 23.59 2.61
CA TYR A 558 12.74 24.74 3.33
C TYR A 558 12.00 24.90 4.66
N GLY A 559 12.72 24.90 5.78
CA GLY A 559 12.16 25.25 7.09
C GLY A 559 12.61 26.64 7.51
N ILE A 560 11.66 27.48 7.91
CA ILE A 560 11.88 28.91 8.18
C ILE A 560 11.27 29.23 9.54
N LYS A 561 12.06 29.85 10.42
CA LYS A 561 11.53 30.48 11.63
C LYS A 561 11.29 31.95 11.37
N SER A 562 10.04 32.38 11.44
CA SER A 562 9.68 33.79 11.32
C SER A 562 10.26 34.58 12.50
N ASN A 563 10.41 35.89 12.31
CA ASN A 563 10.77 36.80 13.41
C ASN A 563 9.72 36.85 14.53
N ASN A 564 8.49 36.42 14.24
CA ASN A 564 7.34 36.43 15.14
C ASN A 564 7.05 35.05 15.77
N GLY A 565 7.84 34.03 15.44
CA GLY A 565 7.87 32.73 16.11
C GLY A 565 7.37 31.53 15.30
N ALA A 566 6.75 31.71 14.14
CA ALA A 566 6.22 30.60 13.34
C ALA A 566 7.34 29.77 12.74
N GLU A 567 7.23 28.45 12.84
CA GLU A 567 8.13 27.51 12.20
C GLU A 567 7.44 26.94 10.96
N VAL A 568 7.68 27.58 9.81
CA VAL A 568 7.04 27.29 8.53
C VAL A 568 7.88 26.29 7.73
N LEU A 569 7.29 25.16 7.36
CA LEU A 569 7.86 24.17 6.46
C LEU A 569 7.22 24.29 5.08
N ILE A 570 8.04 24.48 4.06
CA ILE A 570 7.66 24.39 2.65
C ILE A 570 8.24 23.09 2.10
N HIS A 571 7.39 22.17 1.64
CA HIS A 571 7.80 20.90 1.05
C HIS A 571 7.30 20.80 -0.39
N ILE A 572 8.21 20.76 -1.36
CA ILE A 572 7.89 20.84 -2.80
C ILE A 572 7.68 19.44 -3.36
N GLY A 573 6.43 19.10 -3.66
CA GLY A 573 6.04 17.81 -4.19
C GLY A 573 6.03 16.67 -3.16
N ILE A 574 5.40 15.56 -3.52
CA ILE A 574 5.32 14.33 -2.71
C ILE A 574 6.42 13.38 -3.17
N ASP A 575 7.18 12.82 -2.23
CA ASP A 575 8.30 11.88 -2.48
C ASP A 575 9.44 12.41 -3.38
N THR A 576 9.49 13.72 -3.64
CA THR A 576 10.51 14.38 -4.49
C THR A 576 11.94 14.31 -3.94
N VAL A 577 12.11 13.98 -2.67
CA VAL A 577 13.43 13.65 -2.09
C VAL A 577 14.12 12.51 -2.85
N SER A 578 13.34 11.57 -3.43
CA SER A 578 13.85 10.45 -4.24
C SER A 578 14.57 10.89 -5.52
N MET A 579 14.34 12.13 -5.98
CA MET A 579 15.01 12.69 -7.15
C MET A 579 16.47 13.09 -6.88
N GLY A 580 16.93 13.01 -5.62
CA GLY A 580 18.34 13.23 -5.27
C GLY A 580 18.87 14.61 -5.67
N GLY A 581 18.01 15.63 -5.67
CA GLY A 581 18.34 17.01 -6.07
C GLY A 581 18.21 17.30 -7.57
N LYS A 582 17.94 16.31 -8.41
CA LYS A 582 17.66 16.55 -9.83
C LYS A 582 16.39 17.39 -9.98
N GLY A 583 16.48 18.43 -10.81
CA GLY A 583 15.36 19.34 -11.04
C GLY A 583 15.15 20.38 -9.94
N PHE A 584 16.01 20.46 -8.91
CA PHE A 584 15.94 21.48 -7.86
C PHE A 584 17.17 22.38 -7.90
N THR A 585 16.98 23.65 -7.57
CA THR A 585 18.06 24.64 -7.42
C THR A 585 17.82 25.43 -6.14
N GLN A 586 18.64 25.16 -5.13
CA GLN A 586 18.60 25.87 -3.87
C GLN A 586 19.36 27.21 -3.99
N LYS A 587 18.78 28.31 -3.50
CA LYS A 587 19.40 29.65 -3.51
C LYS A 587 19.71 30.23 -2.13
N VAL A 588 19.29 29.55 -1.07
CA VAL A 588 19.52 29.95 0.31
C VAL A 588 20.31 28.90 1.07
N THR A 589 20.90 29.27 2.19
CA THR A 589 21.63 28.37 3.09
C THR A 589 21.03 28.40 4.49
N THR A 590 21.28 27.36 5.27
CA THR A 590 20.86 27.31 6.68
C THR A 590 21.48 28.48 7.46
N ASN A 591 20.72 29.04 8.41
CA ASN A 591 21.00 30.26 9.18
C ASN A 591 21.00 31.58 8.39
N GLN A 592 20.67 31.56 7.10
CA GLN A 592 20.50 32.78 6.31
C GLN A 592 19.22 33.52 6.73
N LYS A 593 19.33 34.84 6.93
CA LYS A 593 18.15 35.71 7.08
C LYS A 593 17.51 35.95 5.73
N VAL A 594 16.18 35.84 5.68
CA VAL A 594 15.37 36.09 4.49
C VAL A 594 14.26 37.06 4.81
N ARG A 595 13.88 37.87 3.83
CA ARG A 595 12.68 38.68 3.85
C ARG A 595 11.56 37.98 3.08
N LYS A 596 10.33 38.27 3.48
CA LYS A 596 9.12 37.86 2.77
C LYS A 596 9.24 38.25 1.29
N GLY A 597 9.05 37.28 0.39
CA GLY A 597 9.23 37.43 -1.06
C GLY A 597 10.63 37.10 -1.59
N ASP A 598 11.64 36.91 -0.74
CA ASP A 598 12.98 36.49 -1.20
C ASP A 598 12.92 35.09 -1.82
N ILE A 599 13.68 34.88 -2.90
CA ILE A 599 13.72 33.58 -3.58
C ILE A 599 14.50 32.58 -2.74
N LEU A 600 13.84 31.48 -2.36
CA LEU A 600 14.45 30.36 -1.63
C LEU A 600 15.11 29.37 -2.60
N GLY A 601 14.49 29.14 -3.74
CA GLY A 601 14.94 28.18 -4.74
C GLY A 601 14.04 28.11 -5.97
N ALA A 602 14.37 27.18 -6.86
CA ALA A 602 13.59 26.85 -8.04
C ALA A 602 13.48 25.33 -8.22
N PHE A 603 12.44 24.88 -8.91
CA PHE A 603 12.18 23.48 -9.20
C PHE A 603 11.58 23.27 -10.60
N ASP A 604 11.88 22.14 -11.25
CA ASP A 604 11.37 21.78 -12.56
C ASP A 604 10.16 20.85 -12.44
N ARG A 605 8.97 21.44 -12.57
CA ARG A 605 7.70 20.72 -12.50
C ARG A 605 7.54 19.65 -13.57
N SER A 606 8.01 19.93 -14.79
CA SER A 606 7.94 18.96 -15.88
C SER A 606 8.86 17.77 -15.65
N MET A 607 9.97 17.98 -14.93
CA MET A 607 10.82 16.87 -14.50
C MET A 607 10.17 16.05 -13.37
N ILE A 608 9.56 16.69 -12.38
CA ILE A 608 8.81 16.00 -11.31
C ILE A 608 7.71 15.10 -11.91
N GLU A 609 6.95 15.64 -12.87
CA GLU A 609 5.89 14.89 -13.56
C GLU A 609 6.46 13.73 -14.40
N LYS A 610 7.60 13.93 -15.07
CA LYS A 610 8.29 12.86 -15.83
C LYS A 610 8.77 11.71 -14.96
N GLU A 611 9.16 11.97 -13.72
CA GLU A 611 9.51 10.94 -12.73
C GLU A 611 8.27 10.29 -12.09
N GLY A 612 7.05 10.69 -12.51
CA GLY A 612 5.79 10.14 -12.02
C GLY A 612 5.42 10.60 -10.60
N LEU A 613 5.97 11.72 -10.16
CA LEU A 613 5.76 12.28 -8.83
C LEU A 613 4.78 13.46 -8.87
N ASP A 614 4.14 13.74 -7.74
CA ASP A 614 3.19 14.87 -7.60
C ASP A 614 3.96 16.14 -7.20
N ASP A 615 3.80 17.23 -7.95
CA ASP A 615 4.40 18.54 -7.67
C ASP A 615 3.61 19.40 -6.66
N THR A 616 2.53 18.87 -6.07
CA THR A 616 1.77 19.54 -5.02
C THR A 616 2.69 19.93 -3.86
N THR A 617 2.73 21.22 -3.54
CA THR A 617 3.65 21.79 -2.55
C THR A 617 2.89 22.10 -1.27
N MET A 618 3.41 21.64 -0.13
CA MET A 618 2.80 21.79 1.18
C MET A 618 3.44 22.96 1.94
N ILE A 619 2.61 23.77 2.61
CA ILE A 619 3.00 24.89 3.46
C ILE A 619 2.41 24.64 4.85
N ILE A 620 3.26 24.29 5.81
CA ILE A 620 2.86 23.77 7.12
C ILE A 620 3.44 24.63 8.24
N VAL A 621 2.62 24.95 9.25
CA VAL A 621 3.07 25.58 10.50
C VAL A 621 3.40 24.46 11.49
N THR A 622 4.68 24.11 11.60
CA THR A 622 5.12 22.92 12.33
C THR A 622 5.00 23.05 13.85
N ASN A 623 5.01 24.27 14.38
CA ASN A 623 4.73 24.59 15.77
C ASN A 623 3.29 25.07 15.98
N THR A 624 2.32 24.48 15.26
CA THR A 624 0.88 24.82 15.38
C THR A 624 0.38 24.85 16.83
N SER A 625 0.93 24.01 17.72
CA SER A 625 0.56 23.94 19.13
C SER A 625 0.86 25.21 19.93
N ASP A 626 1.76 26.06 19.42
CA ASP A 626 2.14 27.30 20.09
C ASP A 626 1.12 28.42 19.82
N TYR A 627 0.26 28.24 18.81
CA TYR A 627 -0.76 29.19 18.40
C TYR A 627 -2.16 28.73 18.83
N SER A 628 -3.01 29.70 19.15
CA SER A 628 -4.41 29.44 19.52
C SER A 628 -5.24 29.01 18.29
N GLU A 629 -4.95 29.60 17.14
CA GLU A 629 -5.62 29.32 15.87
C GLU A 629 -4.65 29.40 14.69
N VAL A 630 -4.89 28.55 13.68
CA VAL A 630 -4.25 28.59 12.37
C VAL A 630 -5.38 28.54 11.34
N ASN A 631 -5.71 29.69 10.78
CA ASN A 631 -6.84 29.87 9.87
C ASN A 631 -6.35 29.99 8.43
N ILE A 632 -6.97 29.22 7.53
CA ILE A 632 -6.73 29.34 6.10
C ILE A 632 -7.52 30.53 5.58
N VAL A 633 -6.83 31.54 5.03
CA VAL A 633 -7.45 32.74 4.46
C VAL A 633 -7.44 32.75 2.93
N ALA A 634 -6.74 31.80 2.31
CA ALA A 634 -6.66 31.65 0.86
C ALA A 634 -7.92 31.03 0.25
N GLU A 635 -8.29 31.55 -0.92
CA GLU A 635 -9.38 31.03 -1.77
C GLU A 635 -8.84 30.13 -2.89
N ASN A 636 -9.73 29.60 -3.75
CA ASN A 636 -9.46 28.58 -4.78
C ASN A 636 -8.12 28.67 -5.55
N THR A 637 -7.62 29.88 -5.81
CA THR A 637 -6.32 30.12 -6.46
C THR A 637 -5.59 31.26 -5.75
N VAL A 638 -4.29 31.11 -5.58
CA VAL A 638 -3.41 32.11 -4.95
C VAL A 638 -2.30 32.52 -5.89
N THR A 639 -1.85 33.77 -5.77
CA THR A 639 -0.60 34.24 -6.36
C THR A 639 0.46 34.32 -5.29
N GLU A 640 1.72 34.22 -5.68
CA GLU A 640 2.86 34.47 -4.80
C GLU A 640 2.66 35.79 -4.04
N GLY A 641 2.90 35.77 -2.73
CA GLY A 641 2.80 36.95 -1.88
C GLY A 641 1.40 37.29 -1.36
N THR A 642 0.34 36.59 -1.78
CA THR A 642 -1.01 36.77 -1.20
C THR A 642 -1.14 36.06 0.14
N ASP A 643 -1.95 36.61 1.05
CA ASP A 643 -2.19 36.01 2.36
C ASP A 643 -2.72 34.58 2.23
N LEU A 644 -2.07 33.65 2.95
CA LEU A 644 -2.31 32.21 2.85
C LEU A 644 -2.87 31.66 4.17
N LEU A 645 -2.18 31.96 5.28
CA LEU A 645 -2.59 31.57 6.63
C LEU A 645 -2.54 32.78 7.55
N GLU A 646 -3.55 32.93 8.40
CA GLU A 646 -3.53 33.83 9.57
C GLU A 646 -3.35 32.96 10.82
N ILE A 647 -2.29 33.21 11.59
CA ILE A 647 -2.02 32.48 12.84
C ILE A 647 -2.11 33.44 14.03
N LYS A 648 -2.76 32.99 15.12
CA LYS A 648 -3.10 33.85 16.26
C LYS A 648 -2.51 33.39 17.57
#